data_AF-A0A660QSJ6-F1
#
_entry.id   AF-A0A660QSJ6-F1
#
_cell.length_a   1.000
_cell.length_b   1.000
_cell.length_c   1.000
_cell.angle_alpha   90.00
_cell.angle_beta   90.00
_cell.angle_gamma   90.00
#
_symmetry.space_group_name_H-M   'P 1'
#
loop_
_entity.id
_entity.type
_entity.pdbx_description
1 polymer ?
#
loop_
_entity_poly.entity_id
_entity_poly.type
_entity_poly.pdbx_seq_one_letter_code
_entity_poly.pdbx_strand_id
1 'polypeptide(L)'
;MKKQIVAVIAISLLGLHAGYAQTYLYTNAPSDSAVSVDSALNYSGAPTAAGTVSVIGFGSGSGSGTLIGSGALTLENKATATEDGAEVLSGVWGTTILVNSYSGAVTVINDHSAYQGDAKSSAYGFNSALVGDINGPLMVAAVGAIEDDAQASMTDNSAEAYGVNGSMDVGADILAPVIVEAFGGRAMLAEDATASNGYASATAYGVNGAVSGDLLAPVFVTAIAGSARGNAGDTHATAYAIAGSVNGIVSNTVQVVAFGGYGDGNGSLGDASATAVAIDGDVGGLLSGSVYVLAFGGLAESDTGAGAATAAATGISSNLVGGLSGSVTVEAIGGEVASGSTADSSATATGIGGGLGGAFSGIVNVSAIAGNAASTSGSANADASALAIGGNLDGLEEFSGQLTVIATGGEASGDAGSSANAAATGISSEICSLTNFSGAVSVTANAGSVITGGSTNAGTATATGITSTDTTTLYMHSGSIVVSASGANAQAVAVSAGNTLDLTVLSGTISAHATGAGAQAYAIRGGSGNDVIELGDVAIIGDIDTRAGTDALLVSGTTLLNGDISSSGSLALVIGQDGFLGFKNNASMGLGSGSMTVSSDATLGVVVTQGDTGTPAVSVDGSVTVDPGGAIAVATSAGSSVKDMMGETYLVVETTGGVTGEFSESERSLFTLAITNSGPDVYATLTGITTQDGYYTPALANGMQALGRTVLGLMSDLSSRSEGVRAVVRDPKLPAPQ
;
A
#
# COMPACT_ATOMS: atom_id res chain seq x y z
N MET A 1 15.06 36.76 -54.88
CA MET A 1 15.17 35.98 -53.63
C MET A 1 15.43 34.53 -54.02
N LYS A 2 16.70 34.08 -53.95
CA LYS A 2 17.11 32.71 -54.26
C LYS A 2 17.33 31.99 -52.93
N LYS A 3 16.54 30.96 -52.63
CA LYS A 3 16.80 30.02 -51.54
C LYS A 3 18.09 29.26 -51.89
N GLN A 4 19.15 29.45 -51.10
CA GLN A 4 20.34 28.60 -51.17
C GLN A 4 20.01 27.28 -50.46
N ILE A 5 19.88 26.22 -51.25
CA ILE A 5 20.02 24.84 -50.78
C ILE A 5 21.53 24.63 -50.62
N VAL A 6 22.00 24.52 -49.37
CA VAL A 6 23.38 24.13 -49.09
C VAL A 6 23.44 22.62 -49.20
N ALA A 7 23.95 22.13 -50.32
CA ALA A 7 24.44 20.77 -50.43
C ALA A 7 25.70 20.65 -49.57
N VAL A 8 25.62 19.89 -48.48
CA VAL A 8 26.76 19.62 -47.60
C VAL A 8 27.70 18.65 -48.32
N ILE A 9 28.84 19.16 -48.75
CA ILE A 9 29.99 18.36 -49.18
C ILE A 9 30.77 18.01 -47.91
N ALA A 10 30.91 16.72 -47.64
CA ALA A 10 31.77 16.19 -46.58
C ALA A 10 33.22 16.60 -46.85
N ILE A 11 33.77 17.49 -46.01
CA ILE A 11 35.21 17.77 -45.92
C ILE A 11 35.65 17.32 -44.53
N SER A 12 36.39 16.22 -44.48
CA SER A 12 37.11 15.77 -43.30
C SER A 12 38.28 16.71 -43.02
N LEU A 13 38.11 17.64 -42.08
CA LEU A 13 39.23 18.42 -41.53
C LEU A 13 39.67 17.75 -40.21
N LEU A 14 40.69 16.92 -40.30
CA LEU A 14 41.39 16.32 -39.16
C LEU A 14 42.23 17.39 -38.44
N GLY A 15 41.64 18.03 -37.43
CA GLY A 15 42.38 18.82 -36.44
C GLY A 15 42.71 17.94 -35.24
N LEU A 16 44.00 17.57 -35.08
CA LEU A 16 44.49 16.89 -33.89
C LEU A 16 44.29 17.77 -32.65
N HIS A 17 43.29 17.45 -31.83
CA HIS A 17 43.32 17.71 -30.39
C HIS A 17 43.67 16.40 -29.69
N ALA A 18 44.78 16.39 -28.96
CA ALA A 18 45.19 15.24 -28.16
C ALA A 18 44.25 15.13 -26.94
N GLY A 19 43.50 14.04 -26.85
CA GLY A 19 42.61 13.76 -25.71
C GLY A 19 41.71 12.54 -25.96
N TYR A 20 40.82 12.60 -26.95
CA TYR A 20 39.94 11.49 -27.37
C TYR A 20 39.68 11.64 -28.87
N ALA A 21 39.81 10.59 -29.66
CA ALA A 21 39.54 10.66 -31.10
C ALA A 21 38.02 10.68 -31.34
N GLN A 22 37.42 11.89 -31.38
CA GLN A 22 36.01 12.02 -31.76
C GLN A 22 35.85 11.79 -33.26
N THR A 23 35.18 10.70 -33.64
CA THR A 23 34.86 10.43 -35.05
C THR A 23 33.47 10.96 -35.34
N TYR A 24 33.41 12.14 -35.97
CA TYR A 24 32.15 12.72 -36.46
C TYR A 24 31.77 12.09 -37.79
N LEU A 25 30.58 11.49 -37.85
CA LEU A 25 30.21 10.67 -39.01
C LEU A 25 29.45 11.41 -40.12
N TYR A 26 28.74 12.50 -39.78
CA TYR A 26 27.96 13.25 -40.77
C TYR A 26 28.29 14.74 -40.80
N THR A 27 28.16 15.46 -39.69
CA THR A 27 28.44 16.92 -39.63
C THR A 27 28.75 17.39 -38.21
N ASN A 28 29.88 18.09 -38.02
CA ASN A 28 30.02 19.06 -36.93
C ASN A 28 29.41 20.38 -37.43
N ALA A 29 28.10 20.49 -37.27
CA ALA A 29 27.37 21.65 -37.76
C ALA A 29 27.67 22.85 -36.83
N PRO A 30 27.84 24.09 -37.34
CA PRO A 30 28.02 25.25 -36.48
C PRO A 30 26.88 25.38 -35.47
N SER A 31 27.14 26.06 -34.34
CA SER A 31 26.05 26.45 -33.44
C SER A 31 24.97 27.22 -34.20
N ASP A 32 23.71 27.03 -33.80
CA ASP A 32 22.50 27.64 -34.36
C ASP A 32 22.22 27.27 -35.83
N SER A 33 22.81 26.17 -36.33
CA SER A 33 22.55 25.68 -37.68
C SER A 33 21.40 24.68 -37.73
N ALA A 34 20.78 24.54 -38.91
CA ALA A 34 19.75 23.54 -39.18
C ALA A 34 20.32 22.38 -40.00
N VAL A 35 20.05 21.15 -39.56
CA VAL A 35 20.40 19.89 -40.25
C VAL A 35 19.09 19.23 -40.73
N SER A 36 18.98 19.00 -42.05
CA SER A 36 17.81 18.34 -42.66
C SER A 36 18.09 16.87 -42.90
N VAL A 37 17.22 15.99 -42.42
CA VAL A 37 17.25 14.54 -42.64
C VAL A 37 15.98 14.15 -43.40
N ASP A 38 16.03 14.24 -44.73
CA ASP A 38 14.86 13.97 -45.60
C ASP A 38 14.82 12.53 -46.13
N SER A 39 15.91 11.78 -45.98
CA SER A 39 16.04 10.36 -46.34
C SER A 39 16.65 9.58 -45.18
N ALA A 40 16.40 8.27 -45.13
CA ALA A 40 16.95 7.43 -44.07
C ALA A 40 18.49 7.49 -44.04
N LEU A 41 19.05 7.74 -42.86
CA LEU A 41 20.47 7.73 -42.56
C LEU A 41 20.76 6.51 -41.70
N ASN A 42 21.49 5.54 -42.24
CA ASN A 42 21.89 4.34 -41.52
C ASN A 42 23.41 4.30 -41.37
N TYR A 43 23.89 4.23 -40.13
CA TYR A 43 25.28 3.93 -39.82
C TYR A 43 25.37 2.59 -39.10
N SER A 44 26.27 1.74 -39.57
CA SER A 44 26.67 0.50 -38.91
C SER A 44 28.18 0.38 -39.07
N GLY A 45 28.95 0.56 -37.99
CA GLY A 45 30.40 0.43 -38.03
C GLY A 45 31.00 0.15 -36.66
N ALA A 46 32.11 -0.58 -36.65
CA ALA A 46 32.91 -0.80 -35.45
C ALA A 46 33.92 0.35 -35.31
N PRO A 47 33.93 1.11 -34.20
CA PRO A 47 34.95 2.11 -33.95
C PRO A 47 36.31 1.43 -33.86
N THR A 48 37.29 1.97 -34.59
CA THR A 48 38.64 1.40 -34.67
C THR A 48 39.55 1.81 -33.51
N ALA A 49 39.08 2.67 -32.60
CA ALA A 49 39.78 3.14 -31.41
C ALA A 49 38.78 3.60 -30.35
N ALA A 50 39.19 3.63 -29.07
CA ALA A 50 38.42 4.24 -27.99
C ALA A 50 38.09 5.71 -28.30
N GLY A 51 36.81 6.08 -28.27
CA GLY A 51 36.37 7.45 -28.55
C GLY A 51 34.87 7.60 -28.76
N THR A 52 34.39 8.84 -28.61
CA THR A 52 33.02 9.25 -28.88
C THR A 52 32.71 9.16 -30.37
N VAL A 53 31.61 8.49 -30.73
CA VAL A 53 31.06 8.44 -32.10
C VAL A 53 29.77 9.25 -32.12
N SER A 54 29.88 10.56 -32.38
CA SER A 54 28.72 11.42 -32.60
C SER A 54 28.34 11.43 -34.08
N VAL A 55 27.07 11.18 -34.41
CA VAL A 55 26.64 11.23 -35.82
C VAL A 55 26.27 12.64 -36.24
N ILE A 56 25.61 13.40 -35.36
CA ILE A 56 25.32 14.82 -35.54
C ILE A 56 25.73 15.54 -34.25
N GLY A 57 26.64 16.52 -34.38
CA GLY A 57 27.03 17.40 -33.29
C GLY A 57 26.87 18.86 -33.69
N PHE A 58 26.25 19.66 -32.84
CA PHE A 58 26.15 21.11 -33.02
C PHE A 58 27.23 21.83 -32.22
N GLY A 59 28.01 22.71 -32.85
CA GLY A 59 29.08 23.48 -32.22
C GLY A 59 30.08 22.62 -31.45
N SER A 60 30.60 21.54 -32.06
CA SER A 60 31.45 20.52 -31.40
C SER A 60 30.81 19.83 -30.19
N GLY A 61 29.48 19.73 -30.17
CA GLY A 61 28.71 19.12 -29.08
C GLY A 61 28.32 20.08 -27.96
N SER A 62 28.74 21.35 -28.01
CA SER A 62 28.39 22.39 -27.02
C SER A 62 27.53 23.52 -27.59
N GLY A 63 27.21 23.49 -28.89
CA GLY A 63 26.34 24.45 -29.54
C GLY A 63 24.87 24.02 -29.57
N SER A 64 24.00 24.98 -29.86
CA SER A 64 22.58 24.77 -30.16
C SER A 64 22.37 24.40 -31.63
N GLY A 65 21.24 23.79 -31.97
CA GLY A 65 20.93 23.45 -33.37
C GLY A 65 19.48 23.13 -33.62
N THR A 66 19.11 22.98 -34.89
CA THR A 66 17.76 22.54 -35.31
C THR A 66 17.86 21.29 -36.16
N LEU A 67 17.10 20.25 -35.83
CA LEU A 67 16.91 19.07 -36.64
C LEU A 67 15.55 19.15 -37.34
N ILE A 68 15.51 18.93 -38.66
CA ILE A 68 14.28 18.96 -39.47
C ILE A 68 14.23 17.77 -40.42
N GLY A 69 13.04 17.42 -40.91
CA GLY A 69 12.85 16.38 -41.93
C GLY A 69 12.06 15.18 -41.41
N SER A 70 11.92 14.14 -42.24
CA SER A 70 11.11 12.95 -41.93
C SER A 70 11.85 11.63 -42.13
N GLY A 71 13.12 11.67 -42.54
CA GLY A 71 13.95 10.49 -42.72
C GLY A 71 14.34 9.88 -41.37
N ALA A 72 14.35 8.56 -41.30
CA ALA A 72 14.81 7.84 -40.11
C ALA A 72 16.33 8.01 -39.90
N LEU A 73 16.77 8.10 -38.65
CA LEU A 73 18.16 8.12 -38.23
C LEU A 73 18.46 6.84 -37.45
N THR A 74 19.25 5.93 -38.02
CA THR A 74 19.65 4.67 -37.37
C THR A 74 21.15 4.66 -37.13
N LEU A 75 21.55 4.53 -35.86
CA LEU A 75 22.92 4.50 -35.40
C LEU A 75 23.16 3.16 -34.72
N GLU A 76 23.91 2.26 -35.36
CA GLU A 76 24.28 0.97 -34.77
C GLU A 76 25.80 0.93 -34.61
N ASN A 77 26.24 0.94 -33.36
CA ASN A 77 27.64 0.82 -33.00
C ASN A 77 27.89 -0.57 -32.42
N LYS A 78 28.76 -1.33 -33.08
CA LYS A 78 29.19 -2.66 -32.65
C LYS A 78 30.67 -2.60 -32.36
N ALA A 79 31.04 -2.36 -31.10
CA ALA A 79 32.45 -2.34 -30.75
C ALA A 79 32.95 -3.78 -30.64
N THR A 80 34.03 -4.08 -31.36
CA THR A 80 34.79 -5.34 -31.24
C THR A 80 36.23 -5.08 -30.80
N ALA A 81 36.52 -3.87 -30.32
CA ALA A 81 37.89 -3.48 -29.96
C ALA A 81 38.36 -4.27 -28.72
N THR A 82 39.67 -4.43 -28.58
CA THR A 82 40.32 -5.27 -27.55
C THR A 82 41.20 -4.44 -26.61
N GLU A 83 41.06 -3.11 -26.60
CA GLU A 83 41.94 -2.21 -25.83
C GLU A 83 41.20 -1.63 -24.62
N ASP A 84 41.59 -2.07 -23.41
CA ASP A 84 41.05 -1.69 -22.09
C ASP A 84 40.60 -0.22 -21.97
N GLY A 85 39.39 -0.01 -21.45
CA GLY A 85 38.87 1.31 -21.06
C GLY A 85 38.17 2.10 -22.17
N ALA A 86 37.74 1.46 -23.26
CA ALA A 86 37.01 2.12 -24.34
C ALA A 86 35.55 2.41 -23.96
N GLU A 87 35.26 3.65 -23.54
CA GLU A 87 33.89 4.16 -23.49
C GLU A 87 33.44 4.53 -24.91
N VAL A 88 32.34 3.95 -25.37
CA VAL A 88 31.74 4.30 -26.65
C VAL A 88 30.46 5.08 -26.36
N LEU A 89 30.41 6.27 -26.93
CA LEU A 89 29.31 7.22 -26.79
C LEU A 89 28.68 7.40 -28.17
N SER A 90 27.41 7.05 -28.33
CA SER A 90 26.67 7.19 -29.60
C SER A 90 25.44 8.07 -29.42
N GLY A 91 25.20 9.03 -30.33
CA GLY A 91 23.97 9.85 -30.28
C GLY A 91 23.97 11.15 -31.09
N VAL A 92 22.95 11.98 -30.88
CA VAL A 92 22.84 13.38 -31.35
C VAL A 92 23.26 14.34 -30.22
N TRP A 93 24.19 15.27 -30.48
CA TRP A 93 24.85 16.07 -29.44
C TRP A 93 24.67 17.59 -29.64
N GLY A 94 24.43 18.31 -28.55
CA GLY A 94 24.37 19.77 -28.49
C GLY A 94 24.08 20.27 -27.07
N THR A 95 23.98 21.58 -26.87
CA THR A 95 23.43 22.16 -25.62
C THR A 95 21.91 22.25 -25.67
N THR A 96 21.36 22.54 -26.84
CA THR A 96 19.92 22.60 -27.09
C THR A 96 19.62 22.16 -28.52
N ILE A 97 18.70 21.22 -28.69
CA ILE A 97 18.30 20.73 -30.01
C ILE A 97 16.82 21.09 -30.22
N LEU A 98 16.54 21.86 -31.26
CA LEU A 98 15.18 22.19 -31.70
C LEU A 98 14.70 21.10 -32.66
N VAL A 99 13.57 20.44 -32.37
CA VAL A 99 13.01 19.33 -33.18
C VAL A 99 11.59 19.55 -33.69
N ASN A 100 11.06 20.77 -33.57
CA ASN A 100 9.69 21.17 -33.98
C ASN A 100 9.20 20.69 -35.35
N SER A 101 10.09 20.28 -36.26
CA SER A 101 9.74 19.83 -37.62
C SER A 101 10.46 18.53 -38.01
N TYR A 102 10.96 17.78 -37.03
CA TYR A 102 11.51 16.45 -37.25
C TYR A 102 10.49 15.40 -36.85
N SER A 103 10.11 14.54 -37.77
CA SER A 103 9.13 13.45 -37.55
C SER A 103 9.69 12.06 -37.90
N GLY A 104 10.99 11.99 -38.22
CA GLY A 104 11.65 10.71 -38.50
C GLY A 104 11.84 9.88 -37.24
N ALA A 105 11.92 8.57 -37.39
CA ALA A 105 12.30 7.70 -36.27
C ALA A 105 13.80 7.84 -35.96
N VAL A 106 14.16 7.88 -34.68
CA VAL A 106 15.56 7.85 -34.22
C VAL A 106 15.82 6.54 -33.52
N THR A 107 16.80 5.78 -33.99
CA THR A 107 17.26 4.52 -33.40
C THR A 107 18.74 4.64 -33.08
N VAL A 108 19.13 4.43 -31.83
CA VAL A 108 20.53 4.40 -31.39
C VAL A 108 20.78 3.10 -30.64
N ILE A 109 21.71 2.29 -31.11
CA ILE A 109 22.08 1.00 -30.52
C ILE A 109 23.58 1.00 -30.32
N ASN A 110 24.03 0.78 -29.09
CA ASN A 110 25.43 0.59 -28.76
C ASN A 110 25.63 -0.80 -28.14
N ASP A 111 26.31 -1.69 -28.84
CA ASP A 111 26.47 -3.09 -28.50
C ASP A 111 27.96 -3.42 -28.30
N HIS A 112 28.33 -3.73 -27.07
CA HIS A 112 29.68 -4.12 -26.64
C HIS A 112 29.81 -5.61 -26.32
N SER A 113 28.84 -6.44 -26.72
CA SER A 113 28.78 -7.86 -26.33
C SER A 113 30.07 -8.66 -26.60
N ALA A 114 30.90 -8.27 -27.57
CA ALA A 114 32.12 -8.98 -27.98
C ALA A 114 33.44 -8.47 -27.34
N TYR A 115 33.36 -7.57 -26.35
CA TYR A 115 34.53 -6.92 -25.76
C TYR A 115 35.19 -7.75 -24.64
N GLN A 116 36.53 -7.69 -24.55
CA GLN A 116 37.34 -8.29 -23.48
C GLN A 116 37.99 -7.17 -22.65
N GLY A 117 37.60 -7.02 -21.37
CA GLY A 117 38.08 -5.97 -20.46
C GLY A 117 36.95 -5.07 -19.93
N ASP A 118 37.27 -4.03 -19.15
CA ASP A 118 36.24 -3.11 -18.63
C ASP A 118 35.46 -2.44 -19.76
N ALA A 119 34.14 -2.63 -19.78
CA ALA A 119 33.27 -2.20 -20.87
C ALA A 119 32.20 -1.23 -20.35
N LYS A 120 32.19 -0.01 -20.91
CA LYS A 120 31.11 0.97 -20.68
C LYS A 120 30.42 1.27 -22.00
N SER A 121 29.17 0.88 -22.13
CA SER A 121 28.34 1.13 -23.31
C SER A 121 27.36 2.25 -23.01
N SER A 122 27.47 3.38 -23.71
CA SER A 122 26.61 4.54 -23.48
C SER A 122 25.91 4.94 -24.79
N ALA A 123 24.57 4.98 -24.77
CA ALA A 123 23.73 5.33 -25.92
C ALA A 123 22.80 6.50 -25.59
N TYR A 124 22.76 7.49 -26.46
CA TYR A 124 21.96 8.71 -26.30
C TYR A 124 21.12 8.93 -27.57
N GLY A 125 19.80 9.04 -27.44
CA GLY A 125 18.96 9.54 -28.52
C GLY A 125 19.29 11.00 -28.80
N PHE A 126 18.99 11.84 -27.82
CA PHE A 126 19.36 13.26 -27.78
C PHE A 126 20.14 13.58 -26.51
N ASN A 127 21.41 13.92 -26.63
CA ASN A 127 22.26 14.29 -25.50
C ASN A 127 22.22 15.80 -25.21
N SER A 128 21.03 16.34 -24.96
CA SER A 128 20.82 17.78 -24.71
C SER A 128 19.40 18.07 -24.20
N ALA A 129 19.16 19.32 -23.77
CA ALA A 129 17.80 19.85 -23.68
C ALA A 129 17.13 19.85 -25.06
N LEU A 130 15.85 19.49 -25.10
CA LEU A 130 15.04 19.42 -26.32
C LEU A 130 14.02 20.55 -26.33
N VAL A 131 13.91 21.25 -27.45
CA VAL A 131 12.87 22.28 -27.67
C VAL A 131 11.98 21.80 -28.81
N GLY A 132 10.74 21.44 -28.48
CA GLY A 132 9.76 20.92 -29.43
C GLY A 132 9.36 19.47 -29.22
N ASP A 133 8.31 19.06 -29.93
CA ASP A 133 7.68 17.76 -29.74
C ASP A 133 8.48 16.61 -30.36
N ILE A 134 8.46 15.46 -29.67
CA ILE A 134 8.94 14.19 -30.23
C ILE A 134 7.82 13.61 -31.11
N ASN A 135 7.88 13.89 -32.41
CA ASN A 135 6.87 13.47 -33.38
C ASN A 135 7.15 12.11 -34.05
N GLY A 136 8.38 11.60 -33.95
CA GLY A 136 8.80 10.32 -34.51
C GLY A 136 9.22 9.34 -33.40
N PRO A 137 9.10 8.01 -33.60
CA PRO A 137 9.51 7.04 -32.60
C PRO A 137 10.99 7.19 -32.23
N LEU A 138 11.29 7.10 -30.94
CA LEU A 138 12.66 7.15 -30.41
C LEU A 138 12.98 5.80 -29.76
N MET A 139 14.01 5.11 -30.25
CA MET A 139 14.51 3.86 -29.69
C MET A 139 15.99 4.01 -29.34
N VAL A 140 16.36 3.74 -28.08
CA VAL A 140 17.75 3.81 -27.62
C VAL A 140 18.08 2.53 -26.86
N ALA A 141 19.16 1.85 -27.25
CA ALA A 141 19.61 0.63 -26.60
C ALA A 141 21.11 0.69 -26.31
N ALA A 142 21.51 0.28 -25.11
CA ALA A 142 22.90 0.05 -24.72
C ALA A 142 23.06 -1.37 -24.18
N VAL A 143 24.05 -2.10 -24.67
CA VAL A 143 24.38 -3.46 -24.25
C VAL A 143 25.84 -3.50 -23.82
N GLY A 144 26.08 -3.85 -22.56
CA GLY A 144 27.39 -4.12 -21.99
C GLY A 144 27.99 -5.43 -22.51
N ALA A 145 29.22 -5.73 -22.13
CA ALA A 145 29.94 -6.89 -22.66
C ALA A 145 29.37 -8.22 -22.15
N ILE A 146 29.24 -9.23 -23.00
CA ILE A 146 28.76 -10.56 -22.61
C ILE A 146 29.90 -11.52 -22.85
N GLU A 147 30.82 -11.63 -21.89
CA GLU A 147 31.93 -12.55 -22.03
C GLU A 147 31.49 -14.00 -21.72
N ASP A 148 31.89 -14.93 -22.58
CA ASP A 148 31.65 -16.38 -22.45
C ASP A 148 32.91 -17.12 -21.93
N ASP A 149 34.07 -16.47 -21.91
CA ASP A 149 35.35 -17.10 -21.59
C ASP A 149 35.84 -16.74 -20.19
N ALA A 150 36.07 -17.75 -19.35
CA ALA A 150 36.32 -17.61 -17.91
C ALA A 150 37.72 -17.04 -17.54
N GLN A 151 38.46 -16.44 -18.48
CA GLN A 151 39.88 -16.12 -18.30
C GLN A 151 40.25 -14.63 -18.36
N ALA A 152 39.38 -13.72 -18.79
CA ALA A 152 39.67 -12.29 -18.72
C ALA A 152 39.14 -11.70 -17.41
N SER A 153 39.91 -10.78 -16.82
CA SER A 153 39.53 -10.05 -15.60
C SER A 153 38.72 -8.83 -16.02
N MET A 154 37.39 -8.91 -15.94
CA MET A 154 36.50 -7.76 -16.13
C MET A 154 36.04 -7.24 -14.77
N THR A 155 36.43 -6.02 -14.43
CA THR A 155 36.07 -5.41 -13.15
C THR A 155 34.82 -4.54 -13.22
N ASP A 156 34.55 -3.90 -14.36
CA ASP A 156 33.41 -3.00 -14.55
C ASP A 156 32.73 -3.26 -15.90
N ASN A 157 31.44 -3.56 -15.86
CA ASN A 157 30.61 -3.73 -17.04
C ASN A 157 29.30 -2.95 -16.90
N SER A 158 29.27 -1.76 -17.49
CA SER A 158 28.15 -0.81 -17.37
C SER A 158 27.50 -0.53 -18.73
N ALA A 159 26.17 -0.44 -18.71
CA ALA A 159 25.37 0.01 -19.85
C ALA A 159 24.50 1.20 -19.44
N GLU A 160 24.57 2.30 -20.20
CA GLU A 160 23.77 3.49 -19.99
C GLU A 160 22.99 3.85 -21.26
N ALA A 161 21.69 4.01 -21.16
CA ALA A 161 20.83 4.39 -22.29
C ALA A 161 19.95 5.59 -21.91
N TYR A 162 19.96 6.64 -22.73
CA TYR A 162 19.17 7.85 -22.53
C TYR A 162 18.37 8.16 -23.80
N GLY A 163 17.04 8.17 -23.72
CA GLY A 163 16.19 8.69 -24.80
C GLY A 163 16.51 10.17 -25.04
N VAL A 164 16.23 11.00 -24.03
CA VAL A 164 16.62 12.40 -23.95
C VAL A 164 17.44 12.63 -22.69
N ASN A 165 18.69 13.10 -22.82
CA ASN A 165 19.53 13.47 -21.68
C ASN A 165 19.47 14.99 -21.46
N GLY A 166 18.39 15.45 -20.84
CA GLY A 166 18.09 16.86 -20.58
C GLY A 166 16.58 17.10 -20.46
N SER A 167 16.20 18.33 -20.07
CA SER A 167 14.79 18.73 -19.99
C SER A 167 14.18 18.96 -21.38
N MET A 168 12.90 18.64 -21.52
CA MET A 168 12.06 19.08 -22.64
C MET A 168 11.40 20.43 -22.29
N ASP A 169 11.82 21.50 -23.00
CA ASP A 169 11.44 22.90 -22.71
C ASP A 169 9.97 23.20 -23.04
N VAL A 170 9.47 24.37 -22.60
CA VAL A 170 8.06 24.79 -22.53
C VAL A 170 7.23 24.44 -23.77
N GLY A 171 6.20 23.60 -23.58
CA GLY A 171 5.22 23.20 -24.58
C GLY A 171 5.66 22.04 -25.47
N ALA A 172 6.74 21.34 -25.12
CA ALA A 172 7.19 20.15 -25.83
C ALA A 172 6.42 18.91 -25.36
N ASP A 173 5.70 18.28 -26.28
CA ASP A 173 4.93 17.07 -26.04
C ASP A 173 5.69 15.80 -26.49
N ILE A 174 5.39 14.66 -25.87
CA ILE A 174 5.79 13.34 -26.37
C ILE A 174 4.63 12.76 -27.17
N LEU A 175 4.71 12.88 -28.50
CA LEU A 175 3.65 12.49 -29.44
C LEU A 175 3.89 11.15 -30.13
N ALA A 176 5.09 10.59 -30.00
CA ALA A 176 5.47 9.29 -30.52
C ALA A 176 6.17 8.43 -29.45
N PRO A 177 6.20 7.09 -29.61
CA PRO A 177 6.74 6.21 -28.59
C PRO A 177 8.22 6.46 -28.30
N VAL A 178 8.60 6.40 -27.03
CA VAL A 178 10.00 6.41 -26.56
C VAL A 178 10.30 5.05 -25.93
N ILE A 179 11.28 4.33 -26.47
CA ILE A 179 11.71 3.01 -26.01
C ILE A 179 13.19 3.10 -25.63
N VAL A 180 13.53 2.80 -24.38
CA VAL A 180 14.91 2.85 -23.90
C VAL A 180 15.26 1.56 -23.18
N GLU A 181 16.37 0.93 -23.57
CA GLU A 181 16.81 -0.35 -23.03
C GLU A 181 18.30 -0.28 -22.65
N ALA A 182 18.64 -0.67 -21.42
CA ALA A 182 20.02 -0.85 -20.98
C ALA A 182 20.20 -2.28 -20.45
N PHE A 183 21.15 -3.01 -21.03
CA PHE A 183 21.51 -4.36 -20.61
C PHE A 183 22.96 -4.34 -20.15
N GLY A 184 23.17 -4.30 -18.84
CA GLY A 184 24.44 -4.56 -18.20
C GLY A 184 24.91 -5.97 -18.53
N GLY A 185 26.22 -6.10 -18.69
CA GLY A 185 26.83 -7.32 -19.15
C GLY A 185 27.23 -8.26 -18.01
N ARG A 186 28.20 -9.14 -18.28
CA ARG A 186 28.83 -9.99 -17.26
C ARG A 186 30.16 -9.38 -16.82
N ALA A 187 30.36 -9.16 -15.53
CA ALA A 187 31.64 -8.86 -14.92
C ALA A 187 32.12 -10.11 -14.16
N MET A 188 33.23 -10.70 -14.60
CA MET A 188 33.79 -11.89 -13.96
C MET A 188 35.25 -11.64 -13.64
N LEU A 189 35.63 -11.98 -12.42
CA LEU A 189 37.03 -12.11 -12.02
C LEU A 189 37.46 -13.57 -12.07
N ALA A 190 38.75 -13.78 -12.34
CA ALA A 190 39.37 -15.08 -12.14
C ALA A 190 39.21 -15.49 -10.66
N GLU A 191 38.89 -16.77 -10.44
CA GLU A 191 38.53 -17.40 -9.16
C GLU A 191 39.55 -17.13 -8.00
N ASP A 192 40.78 -16.70 -8.34
CA ASP A 192 41.87 -16.42 -7.39
C ASP A 192 42.26 -14.92 -7.23
N ALA A 193 41.49 -13.98 -7.80
CA ALA A 193 41.83 -12.55 -7.77
C ALA A 193 41.49 -11.89 -6.41
N THR A 194 42.44 -11.96 -5.48
CA THR A 194 42.31 -11.45 -4.09
C THR A 194 42.06 -9.95 -3.89
N ALA A 195 41.91 -9.12 -4.93
CA ALA A 195 41.92 -7.65 -4.79
C ALA A 195 40.94 -6.86 -5.69
N SER A 196 40.10 -7.51 -6.48
CA SER A 196 39.23 -6.80 -7.43
C SER A 196 37.75 -7.05 -7.14
N ASN A 197 36.91 -6.06 -7.41
CA ASN A 197 35.45 -6.17 -7.33
C ASN A 197 34.90 -6.39 -8.74
N GLY A 198 33.91 -7.26 -8.88
CA GLY A 198 33.12 -7.36 -10.11
C GLY A 198 31.95 -6.40 -9.98
N TYR A 199 31.78 -5.51 -10.96
CA TYR A 199 30.69 -4.54 -11.00
C TYR A 199 29.95 -4.68 -12.33
N ALA A 200 28.65 -4.96 -12.29
CA ALA A 200 27.80 -4.94 -13.48
C ALA A 200 26.62 -3.99 -13.27
N SER A 201 26.40 -3.05 -14.17
CA SER A 201 25.31 -2.08 -14.01
C SER A 201 24.57 -1.74 -15.30
N ALA A 202 23.30 -1.40 -15.14
CA ALA A 202 22.45 -0.92 -16.22
C ALA A 202 21.67 0.30 -15.77
N THR A 203 21.76 1.38 -16.54
CA THR A 203 21.03 2.63 -16.27
C THR A 203 20.26 3.06 -17.51
N ALA A 204 18.95 3.24 -17.38
CA ALA A 204 18.09 3.63 -18.50
C ALA A 204 17.19 4.83 -18.15
N TYR A 205 17.17 5.86 -19.00
CA TYR A 205 16.30 7.03 -18.86
C TYR A 205 15.49 7.24 -20.14
N GLY A 206 14.16 7.29 -20.05
CA GLY A 206 13.30 7.77 -21.15
C GLY A 206 13.60 9.24 -21.43
N VAL A 207 13.39 10.08 -20.41
CA VAL A 207 13.78 11.50 -20.38
C VAL A 207 14.49 11.76 -19.05
N ASN A 208 15.76 12.14 -19.10
CA ASN A 208 16.52 12.59 -17.94
C ASN A 208 16.32 14.10 -17.72
N GLY A 209 15.13 14.46 -17.24
CA GLY A 209 14.71 15.83 -16.99
C GLY A 209 13.19 15.99 -16.97
N ALA A 210 12.72 17.22 -16.80
CA ALA A 210 11.29 17.54 -16.83
C ALA A 210 10.72 17.57 -18.26
N VAL A 211 9.43 17.22 -18.38
CA VAL A 211 8.61 17.38 -19.59
C VAL A 211 7.60 18.50 -19.33
N SER A 212 7.75 19.61 -20.05
CA SER A 212 6.92 20.78 -19.82
C SER A 212 5.52 20.72 -20.45
N GLY A 213 5.31 19.80 -21.41
CA GLY A 213 4.05 19.58 -22.12
C GLY A 213 3.36 18.28 -21.68
N ASP A 214 2.59 17.70 -22.61
CA ASP A 214 1.81 16.48 -22.42
C ASP A 214 2.60 15.22 -22.81
N LEU A 215 2.32 14.12 -22.12
CA LEU A 215 2.77 12.77 -22.47
C LEU A 215 1.60 12.02 -23.12
N LEU A 216 1.54 12.10 -24.45
CA LEU A 216 0.43 11.57 -25.26
C LEU A 216 0.75 10.24 -25.95
N ALA A 217 2.02 9.83 -25.96
CA ALA A 217 2.48 8.56 -26.51
C ALA A 217 3.19 7.69 -25.46
N PRO A 218 3.31 6.36 -25.70
CA PRO A 218 3.90 5.47 -24.72
C PRO A 218 5.38 5.74 -24.45
N VAL A 219 5.81 5.53 -23.19
CA VAL A 219 7.23 5.54 -22.79
C VAL A 219 7.55 4.19 -22.15
N PHE A 220 8.50 3.45 -22.72
CA PHE A 220 8.94 2.14 -22.26
C PHE A 220 10.42 2.20 -21.88
N VAL A 221 10.77 1.86 -20.65
CA VAL A 221 12.15 1.87 -20.16
C VAL A 221 12.49 0.57 -19.46
N THR A 222 13.60 -0.06 -19.85
CA THR A 222 14.08 -1.31 -19.26
C THR A 222 15.56 -1.20 -18.89
N ALA A 223 15.93 -1.60 -17.67
CA ALA A 223 17.33 -1.75 -17.24
C ALA A 223 17.57 -3.15 -16.63
N ILE A 224 18.63 -3.85 -17.06
CA ILE A 224 18.99 -5.19 -16.55
C ILE A 224 20.49 -5.23 -16.27
N ALA A 225 20.94 -5.29 -15.02
CA ALA A 225 22.36 -5.12 -14.67
C ALA A 225 23.29 -6.25 -15.13
N GLY A 226 22.76 -7.45 -15.38
CA GLY A 226 23.54 -8.61 -15.79
C GLY A 226 24.07 -9.43 -14.61
N SER A 227 25.37 -9.72 -14.59
CA SER A 227 25.97 -10.59 -13.56
C SER A 227 27.34 -10.09 -13.14
N ALA A 228 27.63 -10.06 -11.85
CA ALA A 228 28.95 -9.75 -11.30
C ALA A 228 29.44 -10.87 -10.37
N ARG A 229 30.68 -11.34 -10.57
CA ARG A 229 31.35 -12.33 -9.70
C ARG A 229 32.72 -11.83 -9.26
N GLY A 230 33.07 -11.97 -7.99
CA GLY A 230 34.36 -11.49 -7.49
C GLY A 230 34.48 -11.47 -5.98
N ASN A 231 35.49 -10.76 -5.46
CA ASN A 231 35.61 -10.54 -4.02
C ASN A 231 34.37 -9.80 -3.50
N ALA A 232 33.95 -8.73 -4.18
CA ALA A 232 32.62 -8.12 -4.06
C ALA A 232 31.94 -8.16 -5.43
N GLY A 233 30.87 -8.93 -5.56
CA GLY A 233 30.05 -9.01 -6.77
C GLY A 233 28.87 -8.08 -6.62
N ASP A 234 28.90 -6.95 -7.32
CA ASP A 234 27.89 -5.89 -7.21
C ASP A 234 27.17 -5.71 -8.54
N THR A 235 25.84 -5.87 -8.50
CA THR A 235 24.97 -5.71 -9.65
C THR A 235 23.86 -4.70 -9.37
N HIS A 236 23.73 -3.69 -10.24
CA HIS A 236 22.78 -2.60 -10.04
C HIS A 236 22.02 -2.20 -11.32
N ALA A 237 20.69 -2.20 -11.25
CA ALA A 237 19.83 -1.72 -12.33
C ALA A 237 19.02 -0.51 -11.89
N THR A 238 19.09 0.57 -12.66
CA THR A 238 18.33 1.79 -12.45
C THR A 238 17.56 2.18 -13.72
N ALA A 239 16.24 2.38 -13.60
CA ALA A 239 15.39 2.77 -14.71
C ALA A 239 14.46 3.93 -14.33
N TYR A 240 14.44 4.98 -15.16
CA TYR A 240 13.52 6.11 -15.04
C TYR A 240 12.79 6.32 -16.37
N ALA A 241 11.45 6.36 -16.38
CA ALA A 241 10.77 6.87 -17.57
C ALA A 241 10.98 8.38 -17.71
N ILE A 242 10.68 9.15 -16.67
CA ILE A 242 10.94 10.60 -16.59
C ILE A 242 11.65 10.90 -15.27
N ALA A 243 12.93 11.30 -15.32
CA ALA A 243 13.67 11.76 -14.14
C ALA A 243 13.42 13.27 -13.90
N GLY A 244 12.16 13.61 -13.65
CA GLY A 244 11.68 14.97 -13.46
C GLY A 244 10.16 15.05 -13.44
N SER A 245 9.63 16.27 -13.45
CA SER A 245 8.18 16.53 -13.46
C SER A 245 7.59 16.48 -14.88
N VAL A 246 6.31 16.14 -14.99
CA VAL A 246 5.50 16.30 -16.19
C VAL A 246 4.45 17.38 -15.91
N ASN A 247 4.57 18.54 -16.55
CA ASN A 247 3.66 19.66 -16.26
C ASN A 247 2.25 19.48 -16.87
N GLY A 248 2.14 18.69 -17.95
CA GLY A 248 0.89 18.45 -18.68
C GLY A 248 0.16 17.17 -18.29
N ILE A 249 -0.69 16.70 -19.20
CA ILE A 249 -1.51 15.49 -19.09
C ILE A 249 -0.66 14.26 -19.41
N VAL A 250 -0.89 13.17 -18.68
CA VAL A 250 -0.36 11.84 -18.99
C VAL A 250 -1.52 10.96 -19.45
N SER A 251 -1.69 10.79 -20.77
CA SER A 251 -2.86 10.08 -21.34
C SER A 251 -2.53 8.70 -21.92
N ASN A 252 -1.28 8.26 -21.85
CA ASN A 252 -0.83 7.00 -22.43
C ASN A 252 -0.06 6.15 -21.43
N THR A 253 0.51 5.03 -21.89
CA THR A 253 1.24 4.10 -21.04
C THR A 253 2.66 4.57 -20.74
N VAL A 254 3.02 4.62 -19.47
CA VAL A 254 4.40 4.74 -18.98
C VAL A 254 4.76 3.42 -18.31
N GLN A 255 5.73 2.70 -18.85
CA GLN A 255 6.17 1.40 -18.34
C GLN A 255 7.66 1.43 -18.05
N VAL A 256 8.03 1.04 -16.83
CA VAL A 256 9.42 1.00 -16.36
C VAL A 256 9.72 -0.34 -15.70
N VAL A 257 10.84 -0.96 -16.08
CA VAL A 257 11.26 -2.24 -15.55
C VAL A 257 12.76 -2.23 -15.20
N ALA A 258 13.12 -2.66 -13.99
CA ALA A 258 14.51 -2.80 -13.54
C ALA A 258 14.78 -4.19 -12.94
N PHE A 259 15.88 -4.82 -13.34
CA PHE A 259 16.32 -6.14 -12.84
C PHE A 259 17.77 -6.09 -12.35
N GLY A 260 17.98 -6.30 -11.05
CA GLY A 260 19.27 -6.16 -10.39
C GLY A 260 20.28 -7.23 -10.77
N GLY A 261 19.87 -8.42 -11.25
CA GLY A 261 20.78 -9.41 -11.84
C GLY A 261 21.30 -10.47 -10.87
N TYR A 262 22.58 -10.84 -10.99
CA TYR A 262 23.25 -11.84 -10.13
C TYR A 262 24.59 -11.32 -9.58
N GLY A 263 24.69 -11.10 -8.27
CA GLY A 263 25.91 -10.69 -7.59
C GLY A 263 26.49 -11.80 -6.72
N ASP A 264 27.74 -12.20 -6.95
CA ASP A 264 28.47 -13.21 -6.17
C ASP A 264 29.75 -12.61 -5.58
N GLY A 265 29.73 -12.36 -4.27
CA GLY A 265 30.84 -11.84 -3.49
C GLY A 265 31.56 -12.93 -2.71
N ASN A 266 32.41 -13.71 -3.38
CA ASN A 266 33.27 -14.78 -2.83
C ASN A 266 34.18 -14.28 -1.69
N GLY A 267 33.60 -14.12 -0.50
CA GLY A 267 34.28 -13.69 0.71
C GLY A 267 33.94 -12.28 1.22
N SER A 268 33.21 -11.47 0.44
CA SER A 268 32.77 -10.12 0.86
C SER A 268 31.30 -9.83 0.51
N LEU A 269 30.94 -8.67 -0.03
CA LEU A 269 29.56 -8.31 -0.33
C LEU A 269 29.11 -8.89 -1.68
N GLY A 270 28.02 -9.66 -1.70
CA GLY A 270 27.22 -9.89 -2.91
C GLY A 270 26.04 -8.93 -2.93
N ASP A 271 25.86 -8.15 -3.99
CA ASP A 271 24.76 -7.18 -4.13
C ASP A 271 24.05 -7.37 -5.48
N ALA A 272 22.73 -7.39 -5.44
CA ALA A 272 21.84 -7.36 -6.59
C ALA A 272 20.69 -6.39 -6.29
N SER A 273 20.77 -5.17 -6.83
CA SER A 273 19.80 -4.12 -6.52
C SER A 273 19.12 -3.55 -7.76
N ALA A 274 17.82 -3.26 -7.62
CA ALA A 274 17.00 -2.69 -8.69
C ALA A 274 16.19 -1.49 -8.21
N THR A 275 16.25 -0.39 -8.97
CA THR A 275 15.42 0.80 -8.78
C THR A 275 14.68 1.13 -10.06
N ALA A 276 13.35 1.22 -9.99
CA ALA A 276 12.49 1.60 -11.11
C ALA A 276 11.57 2.75 -10.70
N VAL A 277 11.57 3.84 -11.46
CA VAL A 277 10.72 5.01 -11.22
C VAL A 277 10.03 5.44 -12.51
N ALA A 278 8.69 5.52 -12.54
CA ALA A 278 8.01 6.04 -13.72
C ALA A 278 8.18 7.56 -13.85
N ILE A 279 7.82 8.34 -12.84
CA ILE A 279 7.95 9.80 -12.85
C ILE A 279 8.58 10.26 -11.54
N ASP A 280 9.82 10.77 -11.62
CA ASP A 280 10.54 11.33 -10.48
C ASP A 280 10.28 12.84 -10.32
N GLY A 281 9.03 13.18 -10.05
CA GLY A 281 8.60 14.56 -9.90
C GLY A 281 7.08 14.69 -9.84
N ASP A 282 6.59 15.92 -9.99
CA ASP A 282 5.16 16.21 -10.00
C ASP A 282 4.53 15.85 -11.36
N VAL A 283 3.26 15.48 -11.35
CA VAL A 283 2.40 15.43 -12.53
C VAL A 283 1.37 16.55 -12.41
N GLY A 284 1.54 17.61 -13.20
CA GLY A 284 0.74 18.83 -13.13
C GLY A 284 -0.68 18.68 -13.69
N GLY A 285 -0.85 17.85 -14.73
CA GLY A 285 -2.13 17.59 -15.37
C GLY A 285 -2.84 16.32 -14.88
N LEU A 286 -3.92 15.97 -15.58
CA LEU A 286 -4.68 14.74 -15.35
C LEU A 286 -3.87 13.51 -15.76
N LEU A 287 -3.81 12.48 -14.91
CA LEU A 287 -3.35 11.15 -15.30
C LEU A 287 -4.56 10.32 -15.75
N SER A 288 -4.69 10.14 -17.07
CA SER A 288 -5.75 9.32 -17.70
C SER A 288 -5.22 8.05 -18.37
N GLY A 289 -3.90 7.96 -18.54
CA GLY A 289 -3.22 6.78 -19.06
C GLY A 289 -2.93 5.71 -18.00
N SER A 290 -1.91 4.89 -18.24
CA SER A 290 -1.51 3.81 -17.34
C SER A 290 -0.04 3.93 -16.95
N VAL A 291 0.27 3.94 -15.66
CA VAL A 291 1.64 3.82 -15.16
C VAL A 291 1.85 2.37 -14.68
N TYR A 292 2.91 1.72 -15.15
CA TYR A 292 3.32 0.38 -14.73
C TYR A 292 4.80 0.37 -14.36
N VAL A 293 5.14 -0.04 -13.15
CA VAL A 293 6.52 -0.06 -12.66
C VAL A 293 6.82 -1.41 -12.02
N LEU A 294 7.93 -2.03 -12.43
CA LEU A 294 8.41 -3.29 -11.86
C LEU A 294 9.90 -3.19 -11.50
N ALA A 295 10.25 -3.51 -10.26
CA ALA A 295 11.64 -3.68 -9.83
C ALA A 295 11.86 -5.08 -9.24
N PHE A 296 12.95 -5.75 -9.63
CA PHE A 296 13.32 -7.08 -9.14
C PHE A 296 14.78 -7.12 -8.69
N GLY A 297 15.02 -7.43 -7.40
CA GLY A 297 16.36 -7.36 -6.79
C GLY A 297 17.37 -8.32 -7.42
N GLY A 298 16.99 -9.54 -7.77
CA GLY A 298 17.92 -10.50 -8.38
C GLY A 298 18.30 -11.65 -7.46
N LEU A 299 19.53 -12.13 -7.56
CA LEU A 299 20.13 -13.14 -6.69
C LEU A 299 21.49 -12.64 -6.20
N ALA A 300 21.69 -12.63 -4.88
CA ALA A 300 22.96 -12.25 -4.26
C ALA A 300 23.54 -13.41 -3.43
N GLU A 301 24.78 -13.77 -3.69
CA GLU A 301 25.49 -14.85 -3.00
C GLU A 301 26.78 -14.34 -2.37
N SER A 302 27.11 -14.83 -1.19
CA SER A 302 28.39 -14.58 -0.52
C SER A 302 28.71 -15.70 0.47
N ASP A 303 29.88 -16.32 0.34
CA ASP A 303 30.28 -17.44 1.21
C ASP A 303 30.53 -17.03 2.67
N THR A 304 31.21 -15.91 2.90
CA THR A 304 31.60 -15.47 4.25
C THR A 304 31.22 -14.03 4.59
N GLY A 305 30.88 -13.21 3.58
CA GLY A 305 30.51 -11.83 3.78
C GLY A 305 29.00 -11.62 3.75
N ALA A 306 28.55 -10.38 3.50
CA ALA A 306 27.14 -10.03 3.45
C ALA A 306 26.55 -10.23 2.05
N GLY A 307 25.23 -10.38 1.96
CA GLY A 307 24.47 -10.45 0.73
C GLY A 307 23.27 -9.50 0.79
N ALA A 308 22.97 -8.82 -0.32
CA ALA A 308 21.80 -7.95 -0.45
C ALA A 308 21.13 -8.13 -1.82
N ALA A 309 19.82 -8.36 -1.85
CA ALA A 309 19.03 -8.41 -3.07
C ALA A 309 17.79 -7.51 -2.97
N THR A 310 17.95 -6.22 -3.26
CA THR A 310 16.98 -5.17 -2.91
C THR A 310 16.20 -4.65 -4.13
N ALA A 311 14.92 -4.35 -3.95
CA ALA A 311 14.07 -3.79 -5.00
C ALA A 311 13.29 -2.56 -4.53
N ALA A 312 13.36 -1.47 -5.28
CA ALA A 312 12.59 -0.26 -5.07
C ALA A 312 11.82 0.13 -6.35
N ALA A 313 10.49 0.22 -6.25
CA ALA A 313 9.61 0.62 -7.35
C ALA A 313 8.75 1.81 -6.97
N THR A 314 8.72 2.85 -7.80
CA THR A 314 7.93 4.07 -7.57
C THR A 314 7.15 4.46 -8.82
N GLY A 315 5.83 4.62 -8.70
CA GLY A 315 4.99 5.15 -9.78
C GLY A 315 5.27 6.64 -10.00
N ILE A 316 4.86 7.47 -9.04
CA ILE A 316 5.10 8.92 -9.03
C ILE A 316 5.77 9.27 -7.70
N SER A 317 6.97 9.86 -7.73
CA SER A 317 7.71 10.14 -6.50
C SER A 317 7.16 11.33 -5.71
N SER A 318 6.52 12.29 -6.40
CA SER A 318 5.98 13.53 -5.82
C SER A 318 4.46 13.63 -6.02
N ASN A 319 3.92 14.83 -6.28
CA ASN A 319 2.47 15.08 -6.27
C ASN A 319 1.81 14.77 -7.62
N LEU A 320 0.55 14.32 -7.59
CA LEU A 320 -0.33 14.28 -8.75
C LEU A 320 -1.41 15.35 -8.60
N VAL A 321 -1.24 16.48 -9.28
CA VAL A 321 -2.05 17.70 -9.07
C VAL A 321 -3.39 17.65 -9.79
N GLY A 322 -3.43 17.16 -11.03
CA GLY A 322 -4.61 17.24 -11.90
C GLY A 322 -5.62 16.09 -11.78
N GLY A 323 -5.46 15.19 -10.80
CA GLY A 323 -6.34 14.03 -10.61
C GLY A 323 -5.90 12.77 -11.35
N LEU A 324 -6.62 11.69 -11.08
CA LEU A 324 -6.35 10.36 -11.60
C LEU A 324 -7.64 9.69 -12.07
N SER A 325 -7.75 9.46 -13.37
CA SER A 325 -8.83 8.69 -14.01
C SER A 325 -8.32 7.39 -14.68
N GLY A 326 -7.01 7.28 -14.84
CA GLY A 326 -6.32 6.11 -15.37
C GLY A 326 -5.92 5.10 -14.30
N SER A 327 -4.78 4.44 -14.47
CA SER A 327 -4.28 3.43 -13.52
C SER A 327 -2.81 3.63 -13.16
N VAL A 328 -2.42 3.34 -11.91
CA VAL A 328 -1.02 3.26 -11.46
C VAL A 328 -0.80 1.87 -10.84
N THR A 329 0.07 1.06 -11.44
CA THR A 329 0.44 -0.27 -10.94
C THR A 329 1.93 -0.30 -10.63
N VAL A 330 2.31 -0.62 -9.39
CA VAL A 330 3.69 -0.63 -8.93
C VAL A 330 3.98 -1.95 -8.22
N GLU A 331 5.03 -2.64 -8.64
CA GLU A 331 5.46 -3.92 -8.10
C GLU A 331 6.95 -3.91 -7.79
N ALA A 332 7.31 -4.20 -6.54
CA ALA A 332 8.69 -4.43 -6.11
C ALA A 332 8.83 -5.84 -5.58
N ILE A 333 9.82 -6.57 -6.09
CA ILE A 333 10.10 -7.96 -5.70
C ILE A 333 11.56 -8.05 -5.25
N GLY A 334 11.77 -8.25 -3.95
CA GLY A 334 13.09 -8.54 -3.38
C GLY A 334 13.65 -9.83 -3.95
N GLY A 335 14.98 -9.95 -3.96
CA GLY A 335 15.64 -11.09 -4.59
C GLY A 335 15.88 -12.26 -3.66
N GLU A 336 16.63 -13.25 -4.13
CA GLU A 336 17.15 -14.33 -3.30
C GLU A 336 18.53 -13.96 -2.76
N VAL A 337 18.80 -14.27 -1.49
CA VAL A 337 20.08 -13.99 -0.85
C VAL A 337 20.57 -15.21 -0.09
N ALA A 338 21.80 -15.64 -0.38
CA ALA A 338 22.52 -16.62 0.42
C ALA A 338 23.84 -16.02 0.88
N SER A 339 24.05 -15.93 2.20
CA SER A 339 25.17 -15.21 2.79
C SER A 339 25.85 -15.99 3.92
N GLY A 340 27.17 -15.81 4.04
CA GLY A 340 27.94 -16.22 5.20
C GLY A 340 27.60 -15.43 6.46
N SER A 341 27.33 -14.13 6.31
CA SER A 341 27.17 -13.18 7.42
C SER A 341 25.76 -12.57 7.50
N THR A 342 25.44 -11.54 6.73
CA THR A 342 24.11 -10.87 6.79
C THR A 342 23.44 -11.02 5.44
N ALA A 343 22.20 -11.51 5.41
CA ALA A 343 21.39 -11.61 4.20
C ALA A 343 20.23 -10.61 4.24
N ASP A 344 20.07 -9.78 3.21
CA ASP A 344 18.98 -8.79 3.12
C ASP A 344 18.25 -8.90 1.77
N SER A 345 17.02 -9.39 1.81
CA SER A 345 16.08 -9.38 0.69
C SER A 345 14.93 -8.43 1.00
N SER A 346 15.01 -7.20 0.52
CA SER A 346 14.00 -6.17 0.79
C SER A 346 13.28 -5.67 -0.45
N ALA A 347 11.99 -5.36 -0.29
CA ALA A 347 11.13 -4.83 -1.35
C ALA A 347 10.38 -3.59 -0.88
N THR A 348 10.48 -2.49 -1.61
CA THR A 348 9.74 -1.24 -1.36
C THR A 348 8.97 -0.81 -2.60
N ALA A 349 7.65 -0.65 -2.48
CA ALA A 349 6.78 -0.21 -3.57
C ALA A 349 5.99 1.04 -3.16
N THR A 350 6.04 2.09 -3.99
CA THR A 350 5.28 3.34 -3.77
C THR A 350 4.46 3.68 -5.01
N GLY A 351 3.14 3.81 -4.86
CA GLY A 351 2.23 4.25 -5.93
C GLY A 351 2.45 5.72 -6.29
N ILE A 352 2.00 6.60 -5.40
CA ILE A 352 2.15 8.06 -5.45
C ILE A 352 2.76 8.51 -4.12
N GLY A 353 4.00 9.00 -4.14
CA GLY A 353 4.75 9.36 -2.93
C GLY A 353 4.31 10.68 -2.30
N GLY A 354 3.85 11.63 -3.12
CA GLY A 354 3.31 12.92 -2.69
C GLY A 354 1.78 12.99 -2.73
N GLY A 355 1.26 14.20 -2.58
CA GLY A 355 -0.17 14.48 -2.50
C GLY A 355 -0.94 14.20 -3.78
N LEU A 356 -2.25 14.06 -3.65
CA LEU A 356 -3.18 13.87 -4.75
C LEU A 356 -4.20 15.02 -4.77
N GLY A 357 -4.29 15.73 -5.90
CA GLY A 357 -5.27 16.78 -6.17
C GLY A 357 -6.29 16.37 -7.23
N GLY A 358 -7.29 17.21 -7.46
CA GLY A 358 -8.34 16.98 -8.47
C GLY A 358 -9.28 15.83 -8.09
N ALA A 359 -9.87 15.16 -9.08
CA ALA A 359 -10.73 14.00 -8.84
C ALA A 359 -9.97 12.67 -9.00
N PHE A 360 -10.23 11.72 -8.11
CA PHE A 360 -9.71 10.35 -8.15
C PHE A 360 -10.81 9.35 -8.50
N SER A 361 -10.86 8.91 -9.76
CA SER A 361 -11.79 7.89 -10.25
C SER A 361 -11.07 6.67 -10.86
N GLY A 362 -9.74 6.64 -10.77
CA GLY A 362 -8.88 5.62 -11.35
C GLY A 362 -8.60 4.42 -10.43
N ILE A 363 -7.51 3.71 -10.72
CA ILE A 363 -7.07 2.54 -9.96
C ILE A 363 -5.61 2.72 -9.54
N VAL A 364 -5.26 2.43 -8.29
CA VAL A 364 -3.86 2.28 -7.84
C VAL A 364 -3.68 0.89 -7.25
N ASN A 365 -2.74 0.13 -7.79
CA ASN A 365 -2.34 -1.18 -7.28
C ASN A 365 -0.85 -1.14 -6.90
N VAL A 366 -0.54 -1.41 -5.64
CA VAL A 366 0.84 -1.43 -5.14
C VAL A 366 1.13 -2.76 -4.46
N SER A 367 2.21 -3.41 -4.88
CA SER A 367 2.64 -4.71 -4.37
C SER A 367 4.12 -4.68 -4.01
N ALA A 368 4.48 -5.04 -2.78
CA ALA A 368 5.85 -5.29 -2.36
C ALA A 368 5.96 -6.73 -1.85
N ILE A 369 6.87 -7.51 -2.43
CA ILE A 369 7.09 -8.92 -2.08
C ILE A 369 8.57 -9.10 -1.79
N ALA A 370 8.95 -9.33 -0.54
CA ALA A 370 10.32 -9.71 -0.22
C ALA A 370 10.61 -11.14 -0.68
N GLY A 371 11.87 -11.42 -1.04
CA GLY A 371 12.32 -12.73 -1.45
C GLY A 371 12.86 -13.56 -0.27
N ASN A 372 13.80 -14.46 -0.54
CA ASN A 372 14.36 -15.33 0.49
C ASN A 372 15.71 -14.77 0.95
N ALA A 373 15.92 -14.64 2.25
CA ALA A 373 17.19 -14.29 2.86
C ALA A 373 17.69 -15.44 3.73
N ALA A 374 18.86 -15.98 3.41
CA ALA A 374 19.49 -17.07 4.17
C ALA A 374 20.91 -16.66 4.60
N SER A 375 21.16 -16.72 5.90
CA SER A 375 22.48 -16.52 6.49
C SER A 375 22.93 -17.76 7.27
N THR A 376 24.21 -18.13 7.14
CA THR A 376 24.80 -19.26 7.86
C THR A 376 25.42 -18.90 9.22
N SER A 377 25.67 -17.62 9.51
CA SER A 377 26.28 -17.20 10.78
C SER A 377 25.83 -15.85 11.34
N GLY A 378 24.86 -15.18 10.69
CA GLY A 378 24.31 -13.90 11.14
C GLY A 378 22.81 -13.75 10.89
N SER A 379 22.34 -12.51 10.73
CA SER A 379 20.92 -12.19 10.55
C SER A 379 20.48 -12.33 9.10
N ALA A 380 19.22 -12.71 8.91
CA ALA A 380 18.55 -12.69 7.63
C ALA A 380 17.31 -11.80 7.69
N ASN A 381 17.16 -10.87 6.76
CA ASN A 381 16.04 -9.94 6.70
C ASN A 381 15.31 -10.09 5.36
N ALA A 382 14.00 -10.35 5.40
CA ALA A 382 13.15 -10.55 4.24
C ALA A 382 11.92 -9.62 4.33
N ASP A 383 12.16 -8.31 4.34
CA ASP A 383 11.19 -7.28 4.70
C ASP A 383 10.53 -6.61 3.47
N ALA A 384 9.21 -6.42 3.51
CA ALA A 384 8.43 -5.78 2.44
C ALA A 384 7.65 -4.55 2.93
N SER A 385 7.66 -3.48 2.13
CA SER A 385 6.95 -2.22 2.41
C SER A 385 6.20 -1.71 1.19
N ALA A 386 4.90 -1.44 1.32
CA ALA A 386 4.05 -0.92 0.24
C ALA A 386 3.25 0.31 0.70
N LEU A 387 3.25 1.36 -0.12
CA LEU A 387 2.48 2.59 0.07
C LEU A 387 1.72 2.95 -1.21
N ALA A 388 0.39 3.07 -1.18
CA ALA A 388 -0.35 3.54 -2.37
C ALA A 388 -0.27 5.06 -2.56
N ILE A 389 -0.66 5.85 -1.56
CA ILE A 389 -0.68 7.32 -1.65
C ILE A 389 -0.07 7.92 -0.38
N GLY A 390 0.95 8.77 -0.56
CA GLY A 390 1.55 9.60 0.47
C GLY A 390 1.08 11.06 0.44
N GLY A 391 1.71 11.92 1.23
CA GLY A 391 1.57 13.38 1.13
C GLY A 391 0.19 13.96 1.47
N ASN A 392 0.03 15.26 1.23
CA ASN A 392 -1.17 16.02 1.59
C ASN A 392 -2.32 15.83 0.57
N LEU A 393 -3.56 15.65 1.05
CA LEU A 393 -4.76 15.51 0.22
C LEU A 393 -5.65 16.76 0.16
N ASP A 394 -5.18 17.93 0.62
CA ASP A 394 -5.93 19.20 0.65
C ASP A 394 -6.50 19.68 -0.71
N GLY A 395 -6.06 19.10 -1.83
CA GLY A 395 -6.57 19.40 -3.18
C GLY A 395 -7.51 18.37 -3.78
N LEU A 396 -7.83 17.29 -3.06
CA LEU A 396 -8.64 16.18 -3.55
C LEU A 396 -10.14 16.51 -3.48
N GLU A 397 -10.78 16.60 -4.63
CA GLU A 397 -12.19 17.00 -4.76
C GLU A 397 -13.16 15.82 -4.55
N GLU A 398 -12.79 14.65 -5.05
CA GLU A 398 -13.59 13.43 -5.03
C GLU A 398 -12.70 12.18 -5.01
N PHE A 399 -13.06 11.18 -4.21
CA PHE A 399 -12.44 9.87 -4.20
C PHE A 399 -13.48 8.78 -4.52
N SER A 400 -13.55 8.38 -5.78
CA SER A 400 -14.47 7.34 -6.27
C SER A 400 -13.76 6.14 -6.92
N GLY A 401 -12.44 6.14 -6.99
CA GLY A 401 -11.62 5.06 -7.55
C GLY A 401 -11.35 3.89 -6.60
N GLN A 402 -10.35 3.07 -6.95
CA GLN A 402 -9.93 1.88 -6.21
C GLN A 402 -8.45 1.93 -5.82
N LEU A 403 -8.13 1.59 -4.57
CA LEU A 403 -6.76 1.34 -4.08
C LEU A 403 -6.64 -0.11 -3.62
N THR A 404 -5.60 -0.80 -4.11
CA THR A 404 -5.19 -2.11 -3.62
C THR A 404 -3.72 -2.04 -3.21
N VAL A 405 -3.42 -2.37 -1.96
CA VAL A 405 -2.04 -2.39 -1.44
C VAL A 405 -1.75 -3.74 -0.81
N ILE A 406 -0.64 -4.35 -1.22
CA ILE A 406 -0.21 -5.66 -0.74
C ILE A 406 1.27 -5.57 -0.35
N ALA A 407 1.59 -5.98 0.88
CA ALA A 407 2.97 -6.24 1.29
C ALA A 407 3.07 -7.68 1.79
N THR A 408 4.06 -8.43 1.28
CA THR A 408 4.33 -9.82 1.68
C THR A 408 5.79 -9.97 2.07
N GLY A 409 6.05 -10.22 3.35
CA GLY A 409 7.39 -10.57 3.84
C GLY A 409 7.80 -11.95 3.34
N GLY A 410 9.10 -12.18 3.22
CA GLY A 410 9.66 -13.38 2.62
C GLY A 410 10.07 -14.46 3.63
N GLU A 411 11.00 -15.34 3.26
CA GLU A 411 11.60 -16.29 4.22
C GLU A 411 12.96 -15.78 4.69
N ALA A 412 13.14 -15.67 6.01
CA ALA A 412 14.38 -15.24 6.64
C ALA A 412 14.96 -16.34 7.53
N SER A 413 16.05 -16.97 7.09
CA SER A 413 16.73 -18.05 7.82
C SER A 413 18.10 -17.59 8.33
N GLY A 414 18.31 -17.52 9.65
CA GLY A 414 19.58 -17.09 10.25
C GLY A 414 19.71 -17.37 11.75
N ASP A 415 20.92 -17.20 12.30
CA ASP A 415 21.28 -17.66 13.66
C ASP A 415 20.81 -16.71 14.79
N ALA A 416 20.61 -15.42 14.52
CA ALA A 416 19.98 -14.46 15.43
C ALA A 416 19.55 -13.16 14.73
N GLY A 417 18.47 -12.52 15.22
CA GLY A 417 18.05 -11.18 14.79
C GLY A 417 17.35 -11.10 13.44
N SER A 418 16.95 -12.23 12.86
CA SER A 418 16.28 -12.29 11.57
C SER A 418 14.87 -11.70 11.60
N SER A 419 14.45 -11.09 10.49
CA SER A 419 13.12 -10.50 10.31
C SER A 419 12.49 -10.89 8.98
N ALA A 420 11.16 -10.99 8.94
CA ALA A 420 10.40 -11.22 7.72
C ALA A 420 9.11 -10.38 7.77
N ASN A 421 9.30 -9.07 7.89
CA ASN A 421 8.22 -8.14 8.18
C ASN A 421 7.46 -7.72 6.92
N ALA A 422 6.21 -7.32 7.09
CA ALA A 422 5.39 -6.73 6.04
C ALA A 422 4.68 -5.46 6.53
N ALA A 423 4.80 -4.36 5.79
CA ALA A 423 4.11 -3.11 6.06
C ALA A 423 3.34 -2.65 4.81
N ALA A 424 2.03 -2.49 4.92
CA ALA A 424 1.19 -2.02 3.81
C ALA A 424 0.36 -0.81 4.26
N THR A 425 0.39 0.28 3.50
CA THR A 425 -0.39 1.50 3.78
C THR A 425 -1.13 1.95 2.53
N GLY A 426 -2.46 2.12 2.66
CA GLY A 426 -3.30 2.66 1.59
C GLY A 426 -3.03 4.14 1.37
N ILE A 427 -3.47 4.97 2.31
CA ILE A 427 -3.32 6.42 2.30
C ILE A 427 -2.59 6.85 3.57
N SER A 428 -1.49 7.58 3.41
CA SER A 428 -0.75 8.21 4.51
C SER A 428 -0.61 9.70 4.25
N SER A 429 -1.24 10.52 5.07
CA SER A 429 -1.28 11.98 4.85
C SER A 429 -0.94 12.79 6.11
N GLU A 430 -0.50 14.03 5.94
CA GLU A 430 -0.42 14.96 7.07
C GLU A 430 -1.83 15.49 7.40
N ILE A 431 -2.56 15.93 6.39
CA ILE A 431 -3.94 16.42 6.51
C ILE A 431 -4.79 15.65 5.50
N CYS A 432 -5.79 14.95 6.00
CA CYS A 432 -6.69 14.16 5.17
C CYS A 432 -8.08 14.80 5.23
N SER A 433 -8.43 15.64 4.26
CA SER A 433 -9.80 16.17 4.11
C SER A 433 -10.52 15.50 2.94
N LEU A 434 -11.03 14.31 3.17
CA LEU A 434 -11.75 13.52 2.17
C LEU A 434 -13.25 13.79 2.28
N THR A 435 -13.73 14.84 1.64
CA THR A 435 -15.14 15.26 1.76
C THR A 435 -16.12 14.45 0.90
N ASN A 436 -15.64 13.77 -0.15
CA ASN A 436 -16.45 12.98 -1.08
C ASN A 436 -15.82 11.62 -1.32
N PHE A 437 -15.82 10.75 -0.32
CA PHE A 437 -15.35 9.37 -0.48
C PHE A 437 -16.52 8.44 -0.87
N SER A 438 -16.40 7.80 -2.04
CA SER A 438 -17.30 6.76 -2.57
C SER A 438 -16.56 5.52 -3.11
N GLY A 439 -15.22 5.49 -2.97
CA GLY A 439 -14.34 4.50 -3.57
C GLY A 439 -14.11 3.24 -2.72
N ALA A 440 -13.09 2.46 -3.10
CA ALA A 440 -12.67 1.26 -2.37
C ALA A 440 -11.18 1.30 -2.02
N VAL A 441 -10.85 0.98 -0.76
CA VAL A 441 -9.48 0.83 -0.26
C VAL A 441 -9.33 -0.58 0.30
N SER A 442 -8.39 -1.35 -0.25
CA SER A 442 -8.08 -2.71 0.19
C SER A 442 -6.59 -2.81 0.52
N VAL A 443 -6.24 -3.06 1.78
CA VAL A 443 -4.85 -3.11 2.24
C VAL A 443 -4.57 -4.45 2.91
N THR A 444 -3.51 -5.15 2.48
CA THR A 444 -3.12 -6.45 3.00
C THR A 444 -1.64 -6.47 3.35
N ALA A 445 -1.31 -6.87 4.58
CA ALA A 445 0.07 -7.15 4.99
C ALA A 445 0.18 -8.61 5.48
N ASN A 446 1.03 -9.39 4.83
CA ASN A 446 1.30 -10.78 5.19
C ASN A 446 2.75 -10.90 5.62
N ALA A 447 3.01 -11.10 6.90
CA ALA A 447 4.34 -11.39 7.38
C ALA A 447 4.86 -12.69 6.76
N GLY A 448 6.17 -12.74 6.60
CA GLY A 448 6.87 -13.92 6.16
C GLY A 448 7.23 -14.87 7.32
N SER A 449 8.17 -15.76 7.04
CA SER A 449 8.65 -16.80 7.95
C SER A 449 10.06 -16.48 8.45
N VAL A 450 10.29 -16.59 9.75
CA VAL A 450 11.61 -16.44 10.38
C VAL A 450 12.06 -17.81 10.91
N ILE A 451 13.19 -18.32 10.42
CA ILE A 451 13.76 -19.60 10.81
C ILE A 451 15.05 -19.35 11.59
N THR A 452 15.07 -19.69 12.89
CA THR A 452 16.24 -19.53 13.76
C THR A 452 16.46 -20.78 14.59
N GLY A 453 17.66 -21.37 14.49
CA GLY A 453 18.00 -22.60 15.23
C GLY A 453 17.04 -23.78 14.96
N GLY A 454 16.44 -23.83 13.76
CA GLY A 454 15.44 -24.83 13.37
C GLY A 454 14.01 -24.59 13.91
N SER A 455 13.78 -23.48 14.62
CA SER A 455 12.43 -23.02 15.02
C SER A 455 11.90 -22.01 14.02
N THR A 456 10.65 -22.19 13.58
CA THR A 456 9.95 -21.27 12.69
C THR A 456 9.03 -20.35 13.50
N ASN A 457 9.24 -19.05 13.40
CA ASN A 457 8.38 -17.99 13.92
C ASN A 457 7.79 -17.18 12.75
N ALA A 458 6.63 -16.56 12.94
CA ALA A 458 6.12 -15.60 11.96
C ALA A 458 6.80 -14.23 12.17
N GLY A 459 7.02 -13.48 11.09
CA GLY A 459 7.43 -12.07 11.17
C GLY A 459 6.28 -11.16 11.63
N THR A 460 6.51 -9.84 11.63
CA THR A 460 5.46 -8.86 11.98
C THR A 460 4.74 -8.34 10.74
N ALA A 461 3.43 -8.09 10.87
CA ALA A 461 2.61 -7.55 9.78
C ALA A 461 1.85 -6.31 10.25
N THR A 462 1.97 -5.20 9.52
CA THR A 462 1.21 -3.97 9.77
C THR A 462 0.48 -3.55 8.50
N ALA A 463 -0.85 -3.48 8.55
CA ALA A 463 -1.68 -3.00 7.47
C ALA A 463 -2.48 -1.79 7.93
N THR A 464 -2.41 -0.68 7.19
CA THR A 464 -3.12 0.56 7.49
C THR A 464 -3.90 1.05 6.28
N GLY A 465 -5.21 1.25 6.41
CA GLY A 465 -6.08 1.72 5.33
C GLY A 465 -5.84 3.19 5.02
N ILE A 466 -6.30 4.06 5.92
CA ILE A 466 -6.13 5.51 5.87
C ILE A 466 -5.52 5.96 7.20
N THR A 467 -4.43 6.72 7.13
CA THR A 467 -3.81 7.33 8.31
C THR A 467 -3.47 8.79 8.09
N SER A 468 -3.64 9.59 9.13
CA SER A 468 -3.12 10.96 9.21
C SER A 468 -2.18 11.12 10.40
N THR A 469 -1.14 11.95 10.27
CA THR A 469 -0.30 12.37 11.40
C THR A 469 -0.88 13.55 12.20
N ASP A 470 -1.81 14.31 11.62
CA ASP A 470 -2.47 15.45 12.27
C ASP A 470 -3.99 15.22 12.34
N THR A 471 -4.77 15.90 11.49
CA THR A 471 -6.22 15.85 11.48
C THR A 471 -6.73 15.07 10.27
N THR A 472 -7.61 14.10 10.52
CA THR A 472 -8.37 13.38 9.49
C THR A 472 -9.82 13.87 9.53
N THR A 473 -10.28 14.54 8.49
CA THR A 473 -11.70 14.72 8.19
C THR A 473 -12.09 13.78 7.04
N LEU A 474 -12.82 12.71 7.34
CA LEU A 474 -13.28 11.74 6.35
C LEU A 474 -14.80 11.75 6.29
N TYR A 475 -15.35 12.15 5.16
CA TYR A 475 -16.78 12.11 4.85
C TYR A 475 -17.05 11.05 3.78
N MET A 476 -17.44 9.87 4.25
CA MET A 476 -17.72 8.70 3.41
C MET A 476 -19.19 8.65 3.04
N HIS A 477 -19.51 8.95 1.78
CA HIS A 477 -20.88 8.87 1.26
C HIS A 477 -21.29 7.40 1.07
N SER A 478 -20.41 6.64 0.41
CA SER A 478 -20.51 5.21 0.14
C SER A 478 -19.09 4.65 0.05
N GLY A 479 -18.92 3.34 -0.14
CA GLY A 479 -17.60 2.75 -0.38
C GLY A 479 -17.16 1.74 0.67
N SER A 480 -15.90 1.32 0.57
CA SER A 480 -15.36 0.27 1.42
C SER A 480 -13.90 0.49 1.78
N ILE A 481 -13.56 0.34 3.06
CA ILE A 481 -12.19 0.26 3.55
C ILE A 481 -12.02 -1.12 4.19
N VAL A 482 -11.16 -1.96 3.61
CA VAL A 482 -10.89 -3.32 4.08
C VAL A 482 -9.40 -3.47 4.31
N VAL A 483 -9.03 -3.83 5.53
CA VAL A 483 -7.63 -3.97 5.95
C VAL A 483 -7.42 -5.32 6.60
N SER A 484 -6.36 -6.01 6.19
CA SER A 484 -5.99 -7.33 6.71
C SER A 484 -4.51 -7.42 7.04
N ALA A 485 -4.16 -7.95 8.21
CA ALA A 485 -2.79 -8.24 8.60
C ALA A 485 -2.64 -9.68 9.12
N SER A 486 -1.61 -10.41 8.69
CA SER A 486 -1.35 -11.78 9.16
C SER A 486 0.11 -11.95 9.55
N GLY A 487 0.41 -12.39 10.78
CA GLY A 487 1.77 -12.50 11.31
C GLY A 487 1.84 -12.55 12.83
N ALA A 488 3.04 -12.68 13.39
CA ALA A 488 3.25 -12.46 14.82
C ALA A 488 3.07 -10.96 15.12
N ASN A 489 2.25 -10.63 16.12
CA ASN A 489 1.88 -9.24 16.43
C ASN A 489 1.26 -8.51 15.23
N ALA A 490 0.45 -9.20 14.43
CA ALA A 490 -0.25 -8.60 13.28
C ALA A 490 -1.12 -7.41 13.73
N GLN A 491 -0.99 -6.26 13.07
CA GLN A 491 -1.81 -5.08 13.33
C GLN A 491 -2.51 -4.64 12.05
N ALA A 492 -3.84 -4.60 12.08
CA ALA A 492 -4.68 -4.06 11.02
C ALA A 492 -5.42 -2.82 11.53
N VAL A 493 -5.27 -1.67 10.86
CA VAL A 493 -5.97 -0.42 11.20
C VAL A 493 -6.65 0.14 9.96
N ALA A 494 -7.99 0.19 9.91
CA ALA A 494 -8.67 0.70 8.71
C ALA A 494 -8.63 2.22 8.61
N VAL A 495 -8.92 2.94 9.70
CA VAL A 495 -8.79 4.40 9.77
C VAL A 495 -8.05 4.79 11.05
N SER A 496 -7.04 5.67 10.93
CA SER A 496 -6.27 6.22 12.05
C SER A 496 -6.06 7.72 11.90
N ALA A 497 -6.02 8.45 13.02
CA ALA A 497 -5.57 9.84 13.08
C ALA A 497 -4.46 10.01 14.14
N GLY A 498 -3.63 11.05 14.00
CA GLY A 498 -2.60 11.40 14.97
C GLY A 498 -3.12 12.30 16.08
N ASN A 499 -3.87 13.34 15.70
CA ASN A 499 -4.45 14.32 16.61
C ASN A 499 -5.97 14.22 16.66
N THR A 500 -6.68 14.59 15.60
CA THR A 500 -8.15 14.62 15.58
C THR A 500 -8.70 13.79 14.42
N LEU A 501 -9.65 12.92 14.72
CA LEU A 501 -10.48 12.23 13.75
C LEU A 501 -11.88 12.85 13.75
N ASP A 502 -12.26 13.46 12.63
CA ASP A 502 -13.61 13.87 12.27
C ASP A 502 -14.12 12.93 11.17
N LEU A 503 -14.80 11.86 11.57
CA LEU A 503 -15.27 10.82 10.66
C LEU A 503 -16.79 10.92 10.54
N THR A 504 -17.31 11.21 9.35
CA THR A 504 -18.74 11.08 9.04
C THR A 504 -18.92 9.99 8.00
N VAL A 505 -19.64 8.92 8.34
CA VAL A 505 -19.95 7.85 7.39
C VAL A 505 -21.44 7.80 7.12
N LEU A 506 -21.88 8.22 5.93
CA LEU A 506 -23.28 8.08 5.52
C LEU A 506 -23.63 6.64 5.21
N SER A 507 -22.80 5.95 4.41
CA SER A 507 -22.97 4.53 4.12
C SER A 507 -21.65 3.85 3.72
N GLY A 508 -21.56 2.53 3.88
CA GLY A 508 -20.39 1.75 3.42
C GLY A 508 -19.96 0.63 4.38
N THR A 509 -18.74 0.14 4.17
CA THR A 509 -18.10 -0.89 5.02
C THR A 509 -16.72 -0.43 5.51
N ILE A 510 -16.45 -0.53 6.80
CA ILE A 510 -15.10 -0.41 7.37
C ILE A 510 -14.77 -1.73 8.07
N SER A 511 -13.71 -2.40 7.62
CA SER A 511 -13.32 -3.71 8.11
C SER A 511 -11.83 -3.79 8.40
N ALA A 512 -11.47 -4.24 9.58
CA ALA A 512 -10.11 -4.61 9.94
C ALA A 512 -10.07 -6.07 10.41
N HIS A 513 -9.10 -6.84 9.91
CA HIS A 513 -8.88 -8.21 10.31
C HIS A 513 -7.41 -8.46 10.61
N ALA A 514 -7.10 -9.06 11.75
CA ALA A 514 -5.73 -9.42 12.09
C ALA A 514 -5.67 -10.87 12.59
N THR A 515 -4.71 -11.64 12.11
CA THR A 515 -4.52 -13.05 12.49
C THR A 515 -3.10 -13.31 12.98
N GLY A 516 -2.98 -14.02 14.11
CA GLY A 516 -1.70 -14.44 14.70
C GLY A 516 -1.63 -14.21 16.21
N ALA A 517 -0.51 -14.60 16.82
CA ALA A 517 -0.29 -14.37 18.25
C ALA A 517 -0.11 -12.86 18.50
N GLY A 518 -0.88 -12.30 19.45
CA GLY A 518 -0.84 -10.86 19.75
C GLY A 518 -1.45 -9.97 18.66
N ALA A 519 -2.26 -10.54 17.77
CA ALA A 519 -2.90 -9.79 16.70
C ALA A 519 -3.90 -8.74 17.24
N GLN A 520 -3.96 -7.58 16.58
CA GLN A 520 -4.82 -6.45 16.90
C GLN A 520 -5.50 -5.94 15.64
N ALA A 521 -6.81 -5.74 15.68
CA ALA A 521 -7.59 -5.26 14.54
C ALA A 521 -8.49 -4.10 14.96
N TYR A 522 -8.21 -2.90 14.41
CA TYR A 522 -8.95 -1.68 14.68
C TYR A 522 -9.63 -1.20 13.41
N ALA A 523 -10.95 -1.21 13.37
CA ALA A 523 -11.67 -0.56 12.28
C ALA A 523 -11.45 0.96 12.34
N ILE A 524 -11.50 1.54 13.53
CA ILE A 524 -11.26 2.96 13.77
C ILE A 524 -10.34 3.10 14.98
N ARG A 525 -9.27 3.89 14.83
CA ARG A 525 -8.34 4.21 15.91
C ARG A 525 -8.19 5.73 16.03
N GLY A 526 -8.68 6.26 17.14
CA GLY A 526 -8.64 7.67 17.47
C GLY A 526 -7.23 8.24 17.61
N GLY A 527 -7.15 9.56 17.47
CA GLY A 527 -5.95 10.35 17.71
C GLY A 527 -5.72 10.63 19.19
N SER A 528 -4.77 11.51 19.49
CA SER A 528 -4.47 11.95 20.86
C SER A 528 -5.25 13.20 21.31
N GLY A 529 -6.10 13.74 20.43
CA GLY A 529 -6.90 14.94 20.64
C GLY A 529 -8.35 14.63 20.98
N ASN A 530 -9.25 15.57 20.67
CA ASN A 530 -10.69 15.33 20.76
C ASN A 530 -11.17 14.76 19.42
N ASP A 531 -11.64 13.53 19.43
CA ASP A 531 -12.20 12.87 18.24
C ASP A 531 -13.72 12.98 18.22
N VAL A 532 -14.27 13.18 17.01
CA VAL A 532 -15.70 13.15 16.75
C VAL A 532 -15.95 12.12 15.66
N ILE A 533 -16.62 11.04 16.02
CA ILE A 533 -16.95 9.95 15.11
C ILE A 533 -18.47 9.93 14.93
N GLU A 534 -18.96 10.34 13.76
CA GLU A 534 -20.36 10.27 13.37
C GLU A 534 -20.62 9.09 12.40
N LEU A 535 -21.49 8.16 12.83
CA LEU A 535 -21.82 6.94 12.10
C LEU A 535 -23.28 6.94 11.63
N GLY A 536 -23.48 6.90 10.32
CA GLY A 536 -24.76 6.72 9.63
C GLY A 536 -25.09 5.24 9.38
N ASP A 537 -25.44 4.90 8.13
CA ASP A 537 -25.78 3.53 7.69
C ASP A 537 -24.51 2.70 7.36
N VAL A 538 -23.72 2.36 8.38
CA VAL A 538 -22.40 1.71 8.21
C VAL A 538 -22.30 0.32 8.85
N ALA A 539 -21.62 -0.60 8.16
CA ALA A 539 -21.16 -1.86 8.75
C ALA A 539 -19.70 -1.74 9.19
N ILE A 540 -19.45 -1.97 10.48
CA ILE A 540 -18.12 -1.94 11.08
C ILE A 540 -17.75 -3.36 11.54
N ILE A 541 -16.62 -3.85 11.06
CA ILE A 541 -16.06 -5.16 11.44
C ILE A 541 -14.66 -4.93 12.02
N GLY A 542 -14.48 -5.24 13.30
CA GLY A 542 -13.28 -4.91 14.08
C GLY A 542 -13.55 -3.87 15.16
N ASP A 543 -12.54 -3.62 16.00
CA ASP A 543 -12.71 -2.80 17.20
C ASP A 543 -12.69 -1.30 16.89
N ILE A 544 -13.33 -0.53 17.76
CA ILE A 544 -13.23 0.93 17.82
C ILE A 544 -12.43 1.28 19.09
N ASP A 545 -11.26 1.88 18.91
CA ASP A 545 -10.39 2.35 19.99
C ASP A 545 -10.33 3.88 19.96
N THR A 546 -11.01 4.51 20.92
CA THR A 546 -10.97 5.97 21.15
C THR A 546 -9.90 6.25 22.21
N ARG A 547 -8.81 6.91 21.81
CA ARG A 547 -7.67 7.11 22.72
C ARG A 547 -7.96 8.28 23.67
N ALA A 548 -6.95 8.74 24.42
CA ALA A 548 -7.17 9.70 25.50
C ALA A 548 -7.63 11.08 24.96
N GLY A 549 -8.91 11.40 25.14
CA GLY A 549 -9.56 12.66 24.75
C GLY A 549 -10.96 12.80 25.35
N THR A 550 -11.65 13.92 25.10
CA THR A 550 -13.12 13.97 25.25
C THR A 550 -13.69 13.60 23.89
N ASP A 551 -13.90 12.30 23.68
CA ASP A 551 -14.31 11.78 22.39
C ASP A 551 -15.82 11.67 22.35
N ALA A 552 -16.42 11.97 21.20
CA ALA A 552 -17.83 11.78 20.98
C ALA A 552 -18.04 10.74 19.87
N LEU A 553 -18.75 9.66 20.19
CA LEU A 553 -19.26 8.71 19.21
C LEU A 553 -20.74 9.01 18.99
N LEU A 554 -21.06 9.61 17.84
CA LEU A 554 -22.40 9.95 17.42
C LEU A 554 -22.90 8.88 16.44
N VAL A 555 -24.10 8.35 16.65
CA VAL A 555 -24.74 7.40 15.74
C VAL A 555 -26.02 8.02 15.22
N SER A 556 -26.03 8.44 13.95
CA SER A 556 -27.15 9.14 13.29
C SER A 556 -27.92 8.28 12.29
N GLY A 557 -27.46 7.04 12.02
CA GLY A 557 -28.15 6.07 11.14
C GLY A 557 -28.04 4.63 11.65
N THR A 558 -28.21 3.64 10.76
CA THR A 558 -28.13 2.21 11.09
C THR A 558 -26.69 1.70 11.07
N THR A 559 -26.05 1.69 12.23
CA THR A 559 -24.71 1.14 12.44
C THR A 559 -24.77 -0.30 12.95
N LEU A 560 -24.11 -1.22 12.25
CA LEU A 560 -23.90 -2.60 12.72
C LEU A 560 -22.43 -2.81 13.06
N LEU A 561 -22.14 -3.03 14.34
CA LEU A 561 -20.80 -3.26 14.86
C LEU A 561 -20.58 -4.75 15.16
N ASN A 562 -19.50 -5.31 14.63
CA ASN A 562 -18.98 -6.62 14.98
C ASN A 562 -17.53 -6.46 15.49
N GLY A 563 -17.40 -6.02 16.74
CA GLY A 563 -16.15 -5.71 17.42
C GLY A 563 -16.41 -4.98 18.73
N ASP A 564 -15.37 -4.75 19.52
CA ASP A 564 -15.46 -4.04 20.80
C ASP A 564 -15.38 -2.51 20.63
N ILE A 565 -16.00 -1.77 21.54
CA ILE A 565 -15.74 -0.33 21.71
C ILE A 565 -14.95 -0.15 23.00
N SER A 566 -13.75 0.40 22.88
CA SER A 566 -12.90 0.73 24.02
C SER A 566 -12.52 2.21 24.00
N SER A 567 -12.46 2.79 25.20
CA SER A 567 -11.91 4.11 25.41
C SER A 567 -10.93 4.11 26.58
N SER A 568 -9.80 4.78 26.40
CA SER A 568 -8.89 5.11 27.50
C SER A 568 -9.20 6.47 28.14
N GLY A 569 -10.12 7.24 27.54
CA GLY A 569 -10.54 8.57 27.97
C GLY A 569 -11.99 8.62 28.46
N SER A 570 -12.61 9.81 28.35
CA SER A 570 -14.05 9.98 28.58
C SER A 570 -14.74 9.95 27.22
N LEU A 571 -15.50 8.89 26.96
CA LEU A 571 -16.26 8.73 25.72
C LEU A 571 -17.72 9.14 25.93
N ALA A 572 -18.19 10.10 25.17
CA ALA A 572 -19.60 10.44 25.04
C ALA A 572 -20.22 9.65 23.89
N LEU A 573 -21.00 8.61 24.18
CA LEU A 573 -21.82 7.93 23.18
C LEU A 573 -23.17 8.64 23.05
N VAL A 574 -23.50 9.14 21.86
CA VAL A 574 -24.78 9.76 21.55
C VAL A 574 -25.44 9.02 20.39
N ILE A 575 -26.58 8.40 20.61
CA ILE A 575 -27.39 7.82 19.53
C ILE A 575 -28.47 8.86 19.19
N GLY A 576 -28.33 9.48 18.02
CA GLY A 576 -29.21 10.53 17.52
C GLY A 576 -30.59 10.00 17.12
N GLN A 577 -31.50 10.91 16.79
CA GLN A 577 -32.84 10.57 16.30
C GLN A 577 -32.73 9.64 15.08
N ASP A 578 -33.54 8.57 15.04
CA ASP A 578 -33.51 7.50 14.03
C ASP A 578 -32.21 6.65 13.99
N GLY A 579 -31.24 6.90 14.87
CA GLY A 579 -30.01 6.14 14.98
C GLY A 579 -30.25 4.73 15.56
N PHE A 580 -29.58 3.74 14.98
CA PHE A 580 -29.55 2.36 15.47
C PHE A 580 -28.10 1.89 15.62
N LEU A 581 -27.68 1.53 16.84
CA LEU A 581 -26.40 0.87 17.07
C LEU A 581 -26.65 -0.61 17.42
N GLY A 582 -26.35 -1.50 16.49
CA GLY A 582 -26.50 -2.94 16.64
C GLY A 582 -25.18 -3.65 16.89
N PHE A 583 -25.02 -4.29 18.03
CA PHE A 583 -23.89 -5.21 18.26
C PHE A 583 -24.19 -6.59 17.68
N LYS A 584 -23.24 -7.14 16.91
CA LYS A 584 -23.23 -8.55 16.49
C LYS A 584 -22.16 -9.30 17.29
N ASN A 585 -22.46 -10.55 17.61
CA ASN A 585 -21.58 -11.45 18.35
C ASN A 585 -21.26 -10.92 19.76
N ASN A 586 -20.28 -11.50 20.46
CA ASN A 586 -19.90 -11.17 21.85
C ASN A 586 -19.21 -9.79 22.01
N ALA A 587 -19.61 -8.80 21.23
CA ALA A 587 -19.08 -7.45 21.34
C ALA A 587 -19.37 -6.87 22.74
N SER A 588 -18.38 -6.15 23.25
CA SER A 588 -18.42 -5.45 24.52
C SER A 588 -18.17 -3.96 24.32
N MET A 589 -18.72 -3.15 25.22
CA MET A 589 -18.51 -1.72 25.23
C MET A 589 -18.07 -1.29 26.62
N GLY A 590 -16.90 -0.63 26.69
CA GLY A 590 -16.35 -0.04 27.91
C GLY A 590 -16.12 1.46 27.72
N LEU A 591 -17.01 2.28 28.28
CA LEU A 591 -16.97 3.75 28.10
C LEU A 591 -16.06 4.48 29.11
N GLY A 592 -15.40 3.78 30.03
CA GLY A 592 -14.67 4.39 31.14
C GLY A 592 -15.56 5.39 31.91
N SER A 593 -15.01 6.55 32.27
CA SER A 593 -15.72 7.67 32.92
C SER A 593 -16.68 8.47 31.99
N GLY A 594 -17.05 7.89 30.86
CA GLY A 594 -17.85 8.49 29.81
C GLY A 594 -19.33 8.69 30.15
N SER A 595 -20.10 9.20 29.19
CA SER A 595 -21.56 9.31 29.29
C SER A 595 -22.22 8.68 28.08
N MET A 596 -23.43 8.14 28.25
CA MET A 596 -24.24 7.60 27.17
C MET A 596 -25.57 8.34 27.11
N THR A 597 -25.96 8.83 25.93
CA THR A 597 -27.26 9.44 25.67
C THR A 597 -27.94 8.72 24.50
N VAL A 598 -29.16 8.22 24.72
CA VAL A 598 -30.02 7.63 23.67
C VAL A 598 -31.20 8.57 23.44
N SER A 599 -31.24 9.21 22.27
CA SER A 599 -32.25 10.23 21.95
C SER A 599 -33.64 9.63 21.73
N SER A 600 -34.68 10.46 21.66
CA SER A 600 -36.02 10.04 21.26
C SER A 600 -36.01 9.36 19.87
N ASP A 601 -36.70 8.24 19.73
CA ASP A 601 -36.78 7.41 18.51
C ASP A 601 -35.46 6.69 18.12
N ALA A 602 -34.41 6.80 18.93
CA ALA A 602 -33.17 6.06 18.77
C ALA A 602 -33.24 4.68 19.43
N THR A 603 -32.51 3.70 18.89
CA THR A 603 -32.44 2.35 19.47
C THR A 603 -31.00 1.87 19.67
N LEU A 604 -30.63 1.58 20.91
CA LEU A 604 -29.45 0.76 21.20
C LEU A 604 -29.86 -0.72 21.14
N GLY A 605 -29.41 -1.43 20.10
CA GLY A 605 -29.77 -2.81 19.82
C GLY A 605 -28.65 -3.80 20.14
N VAL A 606 -28.97 -4.88 20.84
CA VAL A 606 -28.10 -6.06 20.89
C VAL A 606 -28.69 -7.13 19.98
N VAL A 607 -27.99 -7.47 18.89
CA VAL A 607 -28.41 -8.51 17.95
C VAL A 607 -27.66 -9.80 18.29
N VAL A 608 -28.34 -10.70 19.01
CA VAL A 608 -27.76 -12.01 19.35
C VAL A 608 -28.00 -12.96 18.17
N THR A 609 -26.92 -13.28 17.45
CA THR A 609 -26.95 -14.28 16.39
C THR A 609 -26.95 -15.68 16.99
N GLN A 610 -27.76 -16.58 16.44
CA GLN A 610 -27.94 -17.94 16.96
C GLN A 610 -26.61 -18.73 16.91
N GLY A 611 -26.02 -19.04 18.07
CA GLY A 611 -24.80 -19.85 18.17
C GLY A 611 -23.69 -19.26 19.07
N ASP A 612 -23.77 -17.98 19.41
CA ASP A 612 -22.78 -17.34 20.27
C ASP A 612 -23.04 -17.65 21.75
N THR A 613 -22.01 -18.17 22.43
CA THR A 613 -22.07 -18.53 23.86
C THR A 613 -21.64 -17.43 24.82
N GLY A 614 -21.18 -16.29 24.30
CA GLY A 614 -20.84 -15.15 25.13
C GLY A 614 -22.04 -14.24 25.30
N THR A 615 -22.11 -13.60 26.46
CA THR A 615 -23.12 -12.58 26.73
C THR A 615 -22.53 -11.26 26.25
N PRO A 616 -23.08 -10.59 25.21
CA PRO A 616 -22.71 -9.22 24.93
C PRO A 616 -22.91 -8.39 26.20
N ALA A 617 -21.92 -7.57 26.54
CA ALA A 617 -21.89 -6.82 27.79
C ALA A 617 -21.65 -5.34 27.50
N VAL A 618 -22.58 -4.50 27.95
CA VAL A 618 -22.43 -3.05 27.94
C VAL A 618 -22.10 -2.62 29.35
N SER A 619 -20.88 -2.11 29.56
CA SER A 619 -20.42 -1.57 30.84
C SER A 619 -20.15 -0.09 30.72
N VAL A 620 -20.84 0.70 31.55
CA VAL A 620 -20.72 2.16 31.57
C VAL A 620 -20.34 2.58 32.98
N ASP A 621 -19.09 3.05 33.15
CA ASP A 621 -18.60 3.61 34.42
C ASP A 621 -18.87 5.12 34.49
N GLY A 622 -20.13 5.49 34.22
CA GLY A 622 -20.58 6.88 34.11
C GLY A 622 -22.10 7.02 34.02
N SER A 623 -22.61 8.14 33.50
CA SER A 623 -24.05 8.41 33.43
C SER A 623 -24.68 7.89 32.14
N VAL A 624 -25.79 7.17 32.26
CA VAL A 624 -26.65 6.77 31.13
C VAL A 624 -27.95 7.58 31.18
N THR A 625 -28.24 8.29 30.10
CA THR A 625 -29.46 9.06 29.87
C THR A 625 -30.22 8.49 28.68
N VAL A 626 -31.52 8.21 28.85
CA VAL A 626 -32.41 7.78 27.77
C VAL A 626 -33.54 8.79 27.68
N ASP A 627 -33.64 9.51 26.57
CA ASP A 627 -34.67 10.52 26.34
C ASP A 627 -36.05 9.86 26.13
N PRO A 628 -37.16 10.58 26.39
CA PRO A 628 -38.50 10.07 26.14
C PRO A 628 -38.66 9.59 24.68
N GLY A 629 -38.91 8.29 24.49
CA GLY A 629 -39.04 7.65 23.18
C GLY A 629 -37.79 6.94 22.67
N GLY A 630 -36.64 7.07 23.34
CA GLY A 630 -35.46 6.24 23.10
C GLY A 630 -35.64 4.84 23.69
N ALA A 631 -35.04 3.83 23.05
CA ALA A 631 -35.16 2.43 23.49
C ALA A 631 -33.80 1.73 23.58
N ILE A 632 -33.68 0.83 24.56
CA ILE A 632 -32.62 -0.18 24.62
C ILE A 632 -33.30 -1.52 24.37
N ALA A 633 -33.01 -2.16 23.24
CA ALA A 633 -33.70 -3.35 22.78
C ALA A 633 -32.74 -4.54 22.60
N VAL A 634 -33.19 -5.74 22.98
CA VAL A 634 -32.48 -6.99 22.70
C VAL A 634 -33.24 -7.73 21.61
N ALA A 635 -32.71 -7.69 20.39
CA ALA A 635 -33.24 -8.46 19.28
C ALA A 635 -32.59 -9.85 19.31
N THR A 636 -33.27 -10.82 19.92
CA THR A 636 -32.87 -12.23 19.76
C THR A 636 -33.29 -12.70 18.38
N SER A 637 -32.35 -13.24 17.58
CA SER A 637 -32.73 -13.93 16.35
C SER A 637 -33.69 -15.07 16.70
N ALA A 638 -34.84 -15.09 16.03
CA ALA A 638 -36.01 -15.88 16.41
C ALA A 638 -35.68 -17.34 16.73
N GLY A 639 -35.73 -17.73 18.02
CA GLY A 639 -35.67 -19.13 18.44
C GLY A 639 -35.04 -19.44 19.80
N SER A 640 -34.27 -18.54 20.41
CA SER A 640 -33.53 -18.84 21.64
C SER A 640 -33.65 -17.71 22.67
N SER A 641 -34.56 -17.85 23.63
CA SER A 641 -34.66 -16.99 24.81
C SER A 641 -33.71 -17.48 25.90
N VAL A 642 -32.86 -16.60 26.46
CA VAL A 642 -32.34 -16.82 27.82
C VAL A 642 -33.53 -16.62 28.75
N LYS A 643 -33.94 -17.70 29.42
CA LYS A 643 -35.09 -17.72 30.33
C LYS A 643 -34.59 -17.60 31.75
N ASP A 644 -35.08 -16.60 32.49
CA ASP A 644 -35.18 -16.72 33.94
C ASP A 644 -36.00 -17.98 34.31
N MET A 645 -35.98 -18.40 35.58
CA MET A 645 -36.86 -19.41 36.16
C MET A 645 -38.36 -19.19 35.84
N MET A 646 -38.76 -17.98 35.43
CA MET A 646 -40.12 -17.65 34.98
C MET A 646 -40.30 -17.56 33.44
N GLY A 647 -39.25 -17.73 32.63
CA GLY A 647 -39.35 -17.76 31.16
C GLY A 647 -39.13 -16.42 30.45
N GLU A 648 -38.77 -15.37 31.17
CA GLU A 648 -38.58 -14.00 30.67
C GLU A 648 -37.09 -13.74 30.35
N THR A 649 -36.81 -12.88 29.37
CA THR A 649 -35.45 -12.52 28.91
C THR A 649 -35.12 -11.10 29.35
N TYR A 650 -33.95 -10.89 29.97
CA TYR A 650 -33.50 -9.57 30.45
C TYR A 650 -32.09 -9.25 29.96
N LEU A 651 -31.85 -7.98 29.62
CA LEU A 651 -30.51 -7.40 29.46
C LEU A 651 -29.94 -7.12 30.85
N VAL A 652 -28.72 -7.55 31.13
CA VAL A 652 -27.98 -7.10 32.32
C VAL A 652 -27.17 -5.88 31.90
N VAL A 653 -27.66 -4.68 32.24
CA VAL A 653 -26.85 -3.46 32.19
C VAL A 653 -26.23 -3.30 33.57
N GLU A 654 -24.93 -3.56 33.71
CA GLU A 654 -24.20 -3.25 34.94
C GLU A 654 -23.71 -1.80 34.86
N THR A 655 -24.31 -0.91 35.66
CA THR A 655 -23.84 0.46 35.84
C THR A 655 -23.28 0.65 37.23
N THR A 656 -22.06 1.17 37.34
CA THR A 656 -21.48 1.65 38.61
C THR A 656 -21.93 3.08 38.93
N GLY A 657 -22.46 3.82 37.93
CA GLY A 657 -23.09 5.14 38.05
C GLY A 657 -24.63 5.09 38.12
N GLY A 658 -25.25 6.24 38.46
CA GLY A 658 -26.70 6.39 38.53
C GLY A 658 -27.35 6.36 37.14
N VAL A 659 -28.36 5.52 36.96
CA VAL A 659 -29.21 5.48 35.74
C VAL A 659 -30.39 6.43 35.93
N THR A 660 -30.60 7.35 34.99
CA THR A 660 -31.79 8.21 34.94
C THR A 660 -32.45 8.07 33.57
N GLY A 661 -33.61 7.40 33.53
CA GLY A 661 -34.37 7.18 32.30
C GLY A 661 -35.71 6.48 32.56
N GLU A 662 -36.66 6.65 31.64
CA GLU A 662 -37.98 6.03 31.69
C GLU A 662 -38.02 4.86 30.69
N PHE A 663 -38.04 3.62 31.18
CA PHE A 663 -38.16 2.43 30.32
C PHE A 663 -39.63 2.25 29.91
N SER A 664 -39.93 2.39 28.63
CA SER A 664 -41.27 2.23 28.07
C SER A 664 -41.25 1.21 26.94
N GLU A 665 -42.02 0.13 27.08
CA GLU A 665 -42.36 -0.76 25.97
C GLU A 665 -43.88 -0.66 25.75
N SER A 666 -44.30 -0.35 24.51
CA SER A 666 -45.69 -0.41 24.03
C SER A 666 -46.78 -0.10 25.09
N GLU A 667 -47.04 1.19 25.33
CA GLU A 667 -48.13 1.70 26.19
C GLU A 667 -48.15 1.19 27.66
N ARG A 668 -47.10 0.53 28.16
CA ARG A 668 -46.98 0.10 29.56
C ARG A 668 -45.57 0.30 30.12
N SER A 669 -45.39 1.32 30.97
CA SER A 669 -44.24 1.39 31.88
C SER A 669 -44.41 0.33 32.97
N LEU A 670 -43.45 -0.61 33.10
CA LEU A 670 -43.54 -1.66 34.12
C LEU A 670 -42.62 -1.45 35.34
N PHE A 671 -41.52 -0.68 35.27
CA PHE A 671 -40.83 -0.14 36.44
C PHE A 671 -39.65 0.79 36.05
N THR A 672 -39.27 1.67 36.97
CA THR A 672 -37.98 2.37 36.98
C THR A 672 -37.08 1.69 38.01
N LEU A 673 -35.91 1.20 37.61
CA LEU A 673 -34.89 0.72 38.53
C LEU A 673 -33.80 1.81 38.70
N ALA A 674 -33.83 2.50 39.83
CA ALA A 674 -32.75 3.40 40.23
C ALA A 674 -31.81 2.65 41.19
N ILE A 675 -30.60 2.33 40.73
CA ILE A 675 -29.51 1.85 41.59
C ILE A 675 -28.56 3.04 41.79
N THR A 676 -28.61 3.65 42.98
CA THR A 676 -27.58 4.59 43.42
C THR A 676 -26.60 3.86 44.33
N ASN A 677 -25.35 3.73 43.89
CA ASN A 677 -24.30 3.14 44.70
C ASN A 677 -23.45 4.24 45.35
N SER A 678 -23.49 4.33 46.69
CA SER A 678 -22.52 5.14 47.45
C SER A 678 -22.27 4.57 48.87
N GLY A 679 -22.18 3.24 49.02
CA GLY A 679 -21.84 2.62 50.31
C GLY A 679 -22.02 1.10 50.39
N PRO A 680 -21.48 0.43 51.43
CA PRO A 680 -21.43 -1.04 51.55
C PRO A 680 -22.77 -1.74 51.81
N ASP A 681 -23.88 -1.00 51.90
CA ASP A 681 -25.23 -1.56 52.07
C ASP A 681 -26.09 -1.18 50.86
N VAL A 682 -26.40 -2.17 50.01
CA VAL A 682 -27.27 -2.00 48.84
C VAL A 682 -28.73 -2.05 49.29
N TYR A 683 -29.45 -0.92 49.17
CA TYR A 683 -30.91 -0.89 49.26
C TYR A 683 -31.49 -0.55 47.89
N ALA A 684 -32.17 -1.52 47.27
CA ALA A 684 -33.07 -1.25 46.16
C ALA A 684 -34.34 -0.60 46.73
N THR A 685 -34.56 0.68 46.45
CA THR A 685 -35.79 1.37 46.88
C THR A 685 -36.69 1.56 45.66
N LEU A 686 -37.84 0.87 45.66
CA LEU A 686 -38.86 0.98 44.64
C LEU A 686 -39.66 2.28 44.85
N THR A 687 -39.25 3.40 44.25
CA THR A 687 -39.97 4.68 44.36
C THR A 687 -41.00 4.83 43.24
N GLY A 688 -42.17 4.19 43.43
CA GLY A 688 -43.40 4.52 42.70
C GLY A 688 -43.93 3.40 41.81
N ILE A 689 -45.01 2.76 42.27
CA ILE A 689 -45.97 2.09 41.40
C ILE A 689 -47.08 3.12 41.17
N THR A 690 -47.20 3.67 39.97
CA THR A 690 -48.40 4.39 39.58
C THR A 690 -49.53 3.38 39.44
N THR A 691 -50.46 3.44 40.39
CA THR A 691 -51.68 2.64 40.43
C THR A 691 -52.50 2.89 39.17
N GLN A 692 -52.63 1.86 38.32
CA GLN A 692 -53.66 1.79 37.30
C GLN A 692 -54.95 1.31 37.99
N ASP A 693 -55.90 2.22 38.20
CA ASP A 693 -57.27 1.87 38.59
C ASP A 693 -57.93 1.09 37.44
N GLY A 694 -58.06 -0.22 37.61
CA GLY A 694 -58.69 -1.08 36.62
C GLY A 694 -58.72 -2.55 37.07
N TYR A 695 -59.90 -2.98 37.50
CA TYR A 695 -60.21 -4.33 37.99
C TYR A 695 -59.77 -5.46 37.04
N TYR A 696 -59.37 -6.59 37.67
CA TYR A 696 -59.08 -7.95 37.18
C TYR A 696 -57.62 -8.30 36.85
N THR A 697 -56.90 -8.83 37.85
CA THR A 697 -55.63 -9.56 37.70
C THR A 697 -55.86 -11.07 37.48
N PRO A 698 -55.47 -11.65 36.32
CA PRO A 698 -55.39 -13.10 36.11
C PRO A 698 -54.28 -13.77 36.94
N ALA A 699 -53.29 -13.00 37.42
CA ALA A 699 -52.12 -13.50 38.15
C ALA A 699 -52.48 -14.14 39.50
N LEU A 700 -53.41 -13.55 40.26
CA LEU A 700 -53.85 -14.12 41.54
C LEU A 700 -54.71 -15.38 41.32
N ALA A 701 -55.51 -15.42 40.25
CA ALA A 701 -56.32 -16.58 39.91
C ALA A 701 -55.45 -17.77 39.46
N ASN A 702 -54.41 -17.52 38.67
CA ASN A 702 -53.48 -18.55 38.21
C ASN A 702 -52.55 -19.04 39.34
N GLY A 703 -52.09 -18.12 40.20
CA GLY A 703 -51.32 -18.46 41.41
C GLY A 703 -52.13 -19.31 42.39
N MET A 704 -53.40 -18.97 42.63
CA MET A 704 -54.27 -19.77 43.49
C MET A 704 -54.70 -21.09 42.86
N GLN A 705 -54.84 -21.19 41.54
CA GLN A 705 -55.09 -22.47 40.87
C GLN A 705 -53.87 -23.39 40.90
N ALA A 706 -52.66 -22.85 40.72
CA ALA A 706 -51.43 -23.62 40.86
C ALA A 706 -51.25 -24.12 42.30
N LEU A 707 -51.49 -23.26 43.29
CA LEU A 707 -51.46 -23.65 44.70
C LEU A 707 -52.53 -24.71 45.02
N GLY A 708 -53.75 -24.57 44.46
CA GLY A 708 -54.84 -25.53 44.62
C GLY A 708 -54.51 -26.91 44.02
N ARG A 709 -53.87 -26.96 42.85
CA ARG A 709 -53.43 -28.23 42.23
C ARG A 709 -52.31 -28.88 43.05
N THR A 710 -51.37 -28.12 43.58
CA THR A 710 -50.29 -28.63 44.43
C THR A 710 -50.82 -29.17 45.76
N VAL A 711 -51.77 -28.48 46.39
CA VAL A 711 -52.40 -28.94 47.64
C VAL A 711 -53.25 -30.19 47.41
N LEU A 712 -54.03 -30.26 46.32
CA LEU A 712 -54.81 -31.45 45.97
C LEU A 712 -53.92 -32.64 45.59
N GLY A 713 -52.79 -32.41 44.92
CA GLY A 713 -51.78 -33.43 44.64
C GLY A 713 -51.16 -33.99 45.91
N LEU A 714 -50.76 -33.12 46.85
CA LEU A 714 -50.24 -33.51 48.17
C LEU A 714 -51.28 -34.27 49.00
N MET A 715 -52.56 -33.88 48.95
CA MET A 715 -53.64 -34.59 49.65
C MET A 715 -53.92 -35.97 49.05
N SER A 716 -53.87 -36.11 47.72
CA SER A 716 -53.98 -37.41 47.03
C SER A 716 -52.83 -38.35 47.40
N ASP A 717 -51.60 -37.82 47.49
CA ASP A 717 -50.41 -38.60 47.83
C ASP A 717 -50.35 -38.98 49.31
N LEU A 718 -50.85 -38.11 50.19
CA LEU A 718 -51.04 -38.43 51.61
C LEU A 718 -52.14 -39.49 51.82
N SER A 719 -53.21 -39.44 51.02
CA SER A 719 -54.29 -40.43 51.04
C SER A 719 -53.80 -41.81 50.59
N SER A 720 -53.05 -41.89 49.48
CA SER A 720 -52.51 -43.16 48.97
C SER A 720 -51.54 -43.82 49.96
N ARG A 721 -50.69 -43.02 50.61
CA ARG A 721 -49.77 -43.50 51.67
C ARG A 721 -50.51 -43.94 52.93
N SER A 722 -51.62 -43.30 53.28
CA SER A 722 -52.44 -43.70 54.43
C SER A 722 -53.18 -45.03 54.22
N GLU A 723 -53.54 -45.37 52.97
CA GLU A 723 -54.10 -46.68 52.62
C GLU A 723 -53.04 -47.79 52.69
N GLY A 724 -51.80 -47.52 52.29
CA GLY A 724 -50.67 -48.44 52.47
C GLY A 724 -50.41 -48.77 53.95
N VAL A 725 -50.49 -47.77 54.83
CA VAL A 725 -50.35 -47.98 56.29
C VAL A 725 -51.54 -48.76 56.87
N ARG A 726 -52.77 -48.52 56.40
CA ARG A 726 -53.95 -49.28 56.85
C ARG A 726 -53.95 -50.73 56.39
N ALA A 727 -53.36 -51.04 55.24
CA ALA A 727 -53.19 -52.41 54.75
C ALA A 727 -52.22 -53.22 55.63
N VAL A 728 -51.10 -52.62 56.05
CA VAL A 728 -50.09 -53.26 56.92
C VAL A 728 -50.62 -53.51 58.34
N VAL A 729 -51.53 -52.66 58.84
CA VAL A 729 -52.16 -52.84 60.17
C VAL A 729 -53.27 -53.91 60.16
N ARG A 730 -53.90 -54.20 59.00
CA ARG A 730 -54.97 -55.20 58.90
C ARG A 730 -54.47 -56.62 58.62
N ASP A 731 -53.28 -56.80 58.06
CA ASP A 731 -52.67 -58.12 57.84
C ASP A 731 -51.13 -58.06 57.90
N PRO A 732 -50.50 -58.39 59.05
CA PRO A 732 -49.06 -58.21 59.25
C PRO A 732 -48.17 -59.22 58.49
N LYS A 733 -48.72 -60.00 57.55
CA LYS A 733 -47.96 -61.01 56.77
C LYS A 733 -47.67 -60.62 55.31
N LEU A 734 -48.04 -59.42 54.86
CA LEU A 734 -47.69 -58.96 53.52
C LEU A 734 -46.30 -58.27 53.50
N PRO A 735 -45.43 -58.56 52.50
CA PRO A 735 -44.14 -57.89 52.36
C PRO A 735 -44.34 -56.40 52.04
N ALA A 736 -43.51 -55.54 52.63
CA ALA A 736 -43.60 -54.09 52.47
C ALA A 736 -43.49 -53.67 50.98
N PRO A 737 -44.30 -52.71 50.50
CA PRO A 737 -44.11 -52.13 49.18
C PRO A 737 -42.83 -51.28 49.17
N GLN A 738 -42.06 -51.34 48.07
CA GLN A 738 -41.00 -50.36 47.80
C GLN A 738 -41.60 -49.00 47.43
#